data_AF-A0A841CZ66-F1
#
_entry.id   AF-A0A841CZ66-F1
#
_cell.length_a   1.000
_cell.length_b   1.000
_cell.length_c   1.000
_cell.angle_alpha   90.00
_cell.angle_beta   90.00
_cell.angle_gamma   90.00
#
_symmetry.space_group_name_H-M   'P 1'
#
loop_
_entity.id
_entity.type
_entity.pdbx_description
1 polymer ?
#
loop_
_entity_poly.entity_id
_entity_poly.type
_entity_poly.pdbx_seq_one_letter_code
_entity_poly.pdbx_strand_id
1 'polypeptide(L)'
;MARYLLKRTARCAVAGAAVVGLAVAGVAVVAPPAVAGELGFAYVANSGSDTVTTISVSTGGTATIRVGGGPSAVAISPDGSLAYVANTTSNSVSAIRTATKSVIATFTSGGSHPAGVAFNALGTRAFVTNAGSNTVSTIDTATHRVVALTAVGKSPTGITVIPDGTRAYVSNTNSNTVSVLNTTTTAHVDDIAVGTRPGRLAATPDSSKVLVVNTGSGDVSVLDTGSNRRIQTVAVGAGPSGVAVAPDGLRAYVSNGADDTVTALDTDPATTDSIAVRYVVRVGHRPTGVAISPDGDKVYVSNSESGTTSVIDTATTRVSTADVDSGPTGIATGVPQTLTAAVSLGDSFISGVAGRWQGNGVREGLRGTDVLGTDRAVYRCGPLGTNSCKNDPKIVYGRSYDNKCLRSYSAQIQAADLPVTRRINLACSGADTSDIINTPLKNEPPQSQQLALVARDYRVKLVVLNVGGNDIGFRDIIKSCVITYLRSGPRCRAEKATAFTNGLVRAETNVALAIDKVREVMAAAGYRRDDYRFVLQSYPSPVPTGAQIRYPEANGYDRYQVGGCPVYNSDADWVRNVVVPKIADSLEYVADQKEVEFLDVRDLFSGHEVCAKSAEQATDYDNHLKPQLGDKAEWARFLDATPFVNQGDTDESVHPNYYGQQALGACLTAFYEYSGDKWNHLCRNVPGKGAKHVVLDQID
;
A
#
# COMPACT_ATOMS: atom_id res chain seq x y z
N MET A 1 -49.81 30.30 -55.45
CA MET A 1 -51.03 29.98 -56.21
C MET A 1 -51.80 28.91 -55.45
N ALA A 2 -53.09 29.16 -55.25
CA ALA A 2 -54.07 28.35 -54.51
C ALA A 2 -54.51 27.09 -55.32
N ARG A 3 -55.21 26.04 -54.89
CA ARG A 3 -56.30 25.74 -53.93
C ARG A 3 -56.39 24.18 -53.84
N TYR A 4 -57.01 23.53 -52.86
CA TYR A 4 -58.43 23.08 -52.79
C TYR A 4 -58.47 21.99 -51.70
N LEU A 5 -59.48 21.70 -50.89
CA LEU A 5 -60.73 22.31 -50.42
C LEU A 5 -61.15 21.49 -49.18
N LEU A 6 -61.81 22.14 -48.22
CA LEU A 6 -62.49 21.51 -47.09
C LEU A 6 -63.68 20.64 -47.52
N LYS A 7 -64.06 19.66 -46.68
CA LYS A 7 -65.44 19.51 -46.22
C LYS A 7 -65.54 18.81 -44.85
N ARG A 8 -66.12 19.55 -43.90
CA ARG A 8 -66.59 19.13 -42.57
C ARG A 8 -67.96 18.44 -42.66
N THR A 9 -68.28 17.60 -41.69
CA THR A 9 -69.58 17.44 -40.97
C THR A 9 -69.33 16.39 -39.86
N ALA A 10 -69.21 16.68 -38.57
CA ALA A 10 -70.04 17.35 -37.55
C ALA A 10 -71.06 16.42 -36.84
N ARG A 11 -71.06 16.53 -35.49
CA ARG A 11 -71.97 16.00 -34.43
C ARG A 11 -71.38 14.79 -33.67
N CYS A 12 -71.29 14.74 -32.34
CA CYS A 12 -72.14 15.31 -31.28
C CYS A 12 -71.37 15.74 -30.03
N ALA A 13 -72.11 16.45 -29.17
CA ALA A 13 -71.74 17.18 -27.95
C ALA A 13 -71.18 16.36 -26.77
N VAL A 14 -70.17 16.96 -26.12
CA VAL A 14 -70.01 17.28 -24.68
C VAL A 14 -70.74 16.39 -23.66
N ALA A 15 -69.99 15.71 -22.78
CA ALA A 15 -69.83 16.10 -21.37
C ALA A 15 -69.03 15.08 -20.53
N GLY A 16 -67.90 15.54 -19.98
CA GLY A 16 -67.45 15.24 -18.62
C GLY A 16 -66.85 13.86 -18.30
N ALA A 17 -65.52 13.76 -18.34
CA ALA A 17 -64.74 13.10 -17.28
C ALA A 17 -63.26 13.48 -17.44
N ALA A 18 -62.65 13.97 -16.36
CA ALA A 18 -61.23 14.30 -16.29
C ALA A 18 -60.39 13.04 -16.57
N VAL A 19 -59.52 13.10 -17.58
CA VAL A 19 -58.43 12.13 -17.75
C VAL A 19 -57.14 12.83 -17.38
N VAL A 20 -56.62 12.42 -16.23
CA VAL A 20 -55.25 12.63 -15.78
C VAL A 20 -54.31 12.17 -16.90
N GLY A 21 -53.46 13.07 -17.40
CA GLY A 21 -52.40 12.71 -18.31
C GLY A 21 -51.43 11.75 -17.61
N LEU A 22 -51.33 10.52 -18.11
CA LEU A 22 -50.25 9.61 -17.74
C LEU A 22 -48.93 10.22 -18.22
N ALA A 23 -48.18 10.79 -17.28
CA ALA A 23 -46.74 10.93 -17.43
C ALA A 23 -46.16 9.52 -17.58
N VAL A 24 -45.49 9.26 -18.71
CA VAL A 24 -44.66 8.08 -18.87
C VAL A 24 -43.48 8.28 -17.91
N ALA A 25 -43.59 7.70 -16.71
CA ALA A 25 -42.49 7.60 -15.78
C ALA A 25 -41.41 6.75 -16.45
N GLY A 26 -40.31 7.39 -16.85
CA GLY A 26 -39.08 6.69 -17.14
C GLY A 26 -38.74 5.84 -15.92
N VAL A 27 -38.68 4.53 -16.10
CA VAL A 27 -38.13 3.63 -15.08
C VAL A 27 -36.68 4.03 -14.94
N ALA A 28 -36.37 4.81 -13.90
CA ALA A 28 -35.01 4.93 -13.42
C ALA A 28 -34.57 3.51 -13.05
N VAL A 29 -33.75 2.90 -13.91
CA VAL A 29 -32.96 1.74 -13.53
C VAL A 29 -31.97 2.26 -12.51
N VAL A 30 -32.39 2.28 -11.25
CA VAL A 30 -31.47 2.42 -10.12
C VAL A 30 -30.57 1.21 -10.23
N ALA A 31 -29.33 1.41 -10.68
CA ALA A 31 -28.30 0.39 -10.56
C ALA A 31 -28.36 -0.07 -9.10
N PRO A 32 -28.45 -1.39 -8.83
CA PRO A 32 -28.43 -1.87 -7.46
C PRO A 32 -27.20 -1.24 -6.78
N PRO A 33 -27.32 -0.80 -5.51
CA PRO A 33 -26.15 -0.33 -4.78
C PRO A 33 -25.07 -1.39 -4.93
N ALA A 34 -23.86 -0.97 -5.31
CA ALA A 34 -22.72 -1.87 -5.44
C ALA A 34 -22.70 -2.77 -4.21
N VAL A 35 -22.97 -4.06 -4.40
CA VAL A 35 -22.94 -5.03 -3.31
C VAL A 35 -21.55 -4.90 -2.73
N ALA A 36 -21.46 -4.45 -1.47
CA ALA A 36 -20.19 -4.38 -0.77
C ALA A 36 -19.51 -5.75 -0.96
N GLY A 37 -18.40 -5.75 -1.71
CA GLY A 37 -17.73 -6.99 -2.11
C GLY A 37 -17.42 -7.81 -0.87
N GLU A 38 -17.71 -9.11 -0.90
CA GLU A 38 -17.45 -9.99 0.24
C GLU A 38 -15.96 -9.92 0.62
N LEU A 39 -15.65 -9.56 1.87
CA LEU A 39 -14.27 -9.39 2.41
C LEU A 39 -13.50 -10.72 2.58
N GLY A 40 -13.98 -11.79 1.91
CA GLY A 40 -13.45 -13.13 1.97
C GLY A 40 -14.13 -14.03 3.00
N PHE A 41 -13.49 -15.17 3.26
CA PHE A 41 -13.97 -16.19 4.19
C PHE A 41 -12.86 -16.60 5.15
N ALA A 42 -13.23 -16.88 6.40
CA ALA A 42 -12.42 -17.75 7.26
C ALA A 42 -12.77 -19.21 6.97
N TYR A 43 -11.76 -20.07 6.87
CA TYR A 43 -11.88 -21.52 6.72
C TYR A 43 -11.39 -22.14 8.02
N VAL A 44 -12.24 -22.95 8.67
CA VAL A 44 -11.98 -23.57 9.97
C VAL A 44 -11.98 -25.09 9.81
N ALA A 45 -10.84 -25.73 10.04
CA ALA A 45 -10.69 -27.19 10.01
C ALA A 45 -11.28 -27.82 11.29
N ASN A 46 -12.21 -28.76 11.13
CA ASN A 46 -12.95 -29.38 12.22
C ASN A 46 -12.55 -30.86 12.33
N SER A 47 -11.57 -31.13 13.21
CA SER A 47 -10.91 -32.44 13.30
C SER A 47 -11.83 -33.55 13.81
N GLY A 48 -12.88 -33.20 14.56
CA GLY A 48 -13.85 -34.15 15.11
C GLY A 48 -14.98 -34.52 14.15
N SER A 49 -15.06 -33.90 12.97
CA SER A 49 -16.16 -34.08 12.01
C SER A 49 -15.71 -34.27 10.56
N ASP A 50 -14.40 -34.24 10.29
CA ASP A 50 -13.81 -34.35 8.95
C ASP A 50 -14.34 -33.29 7.96
N THR A 51 -14.56 -32.07 8.46
CA THR A 51 -15.06 -30.94 7.67
C THR A 51 -14.18 -29.70 7.77
N VAL A 52 -14.42 -28.77 6.85
CA VAL A 52 -14.02 -27.37 6.95
C VAL A 52 -15.28 -26.50 6.97
N THR A 53 -15.40 -25.64 7.97
CA THR A 53 -16.47 -24.63 8.04
C THR A 53 -15.94 -23.32 7.45
N THR A 54 -16.64 -22.77 6.45
CA THR A 54 -16.40 -21.42 5.94
C THR A 54 -17.25 -20.43 6.73
N ILE A 55 -16.70 -19.27 7.09
CA ILE A 55 -17.40 -18.16 7.75
C ILE A 55 -17.19 -16.91 6.89
N SER A 56 -18.27 -16.31 6.39
CA SER A 56 -18.20 -15.06 5.62
C SER A 56 -17.70 -13.92 6.51
N VAL A 57 -16.65 -13.21 6.09
CA VAL A 57 -16.06 -12.14 6.90
C VAL A 57 -17.02 -10.95 7.04
N SER A 58 -17.81 -10.68 6.00
CA SER A 58 -18.78 -9.58 5.96
C SER A 58 -20.07 -9.90 6.70
N THR A 59 -20.63 -11.10 6.50
CA THR A 59 -21.98 -11.45 7.00
C THR A 59 -21.98 -12.35 8.23
N GLY A 60 -20.87 -13.04 8.52
CA GLY A 60 -20.80 -14.09 9.53
C GLY A 60 -21.48 -15.41 9.14
N GLY A 61 -22.10 -15.49 7.95
CA GLY A 61 -22.79 -16.69 7.49
C GLY A 61 -21.83 -17.88 7.29
N THR A 62 -22.27 -19.08 7.64
CA THR A 62 -21.44 -20.30 7.63
C THR A 62 -21.84 -21.31 6.56
N ALA A 63 -20.88 -22.11 6.09
CA ALA A 63 -21.13 -23.26 5.22
C ALA A 63 -20.05 -24.35 5.37
N THR A 64 -20.43 -25.61 5.26
CA THR A 64 -19.56 -26.76 5.54
C THR A 64 -19.08 -27.46 4.27
N ILE A 65 -17.81 -27.88 4.24
CA ILE A 65 -17.15 -28.63 3.18
C ILE A 65 -16.58 -29.92 3.78
N ARG A 66 -16.92 -31.10 3.26
CA ARG A 66 -16.30 -32.37 3.70
C ARG A 66 -14.90 -32.53 3.10
N VAL A 67 -13.96 -33.00 3.90
CA VAL A 67 -12.55 -33.22 3.52
C VAL A 67 -12.07 -34.61 3.98
N GLY A 68 -10.77 -34.87 3.97
CA GLY A 68 -10.21 -36.11 4.49
C GLY A 68 -10.17 -36.17 6.02
N GLY A 69 -9.87 -37.35 6.56
CA GLY A 69 -9.89 -37.62 8.00
C GLY A 69 -8.93 -36.75 8.83
N GLY A 70 -9.45 -36.21 9.93
CA GLY A 70 -8.71 -35.45 10.96
C GLY A 70 -8.05 -34.19 10.44
N PRO A 71 -8.77 -33.23 9.85
CA PRO A 71 -8.18 -31.99 9.34
C PRO A 71 -7.60 -31.15 10.49
N SER A 72 -6.31 -30.78 10.40
CA SER A 72 -5.57 -30.09 11.47
C SER A 72 -5.15 -28.65 11.12
N ALA A 73 -4.95 -28.38 9.84
CA ALA A 73 -4.56 -27.08 9.33
C ALA A 73 -5.19 -26.84 7.96
N VAL A 74 -5.46 -25.57 7.72
CA VAL A 74 -5.88 -25.05 6.42
C VAL A 74 -4.99 -23.85 6.10
N ALA A 75 -4.62 -23.71 4.84
CA ALA A 75 -3.95 -22.53 4.31
C ALA A 75 -4.62 -22.13 3.00
N ILE A 76 -4.70 -20.84 2.73
CA ILE A 76 -5.24 -20.28 1.49
C ILE A 76 -4.06 -19.89 0.59
N SER A 77 -4.15 -20.15 -0.71
CA SER A 77 -3.16 -19.69 -1.67
C SER A 77 -3.14 -18.15 -1.73
N PRO A 78 -2.01 -17.52 -2.07
CA PRO A 78 -1.90 -16.05 -2.09
C PRO A 78 -2.91 -15.36 -3.02
N ASP A 79 -3.21 -15.98 -4.16
CA ASP A 79 -4.23 -15.52 -5.11
C ASP A 79 -5.67 -15.79 -4.63
N GLY A 80 -5.83 -16.46 -3.48
CA GLY A 80 -7.12 -16.78 -2.90
C GLY A 80 -7.89 -17.89 -3.59
N SER A 81 -7.38 -18.51 -4.65
CA SER A 81 -8.14 -19.43 -5.51
C SER A 81 -8.26 -20.84 -4.93
N LEU A 82 -7.31 -21.23 -4.08
CA LEU A 82 -7.21 -22.57 -3.49
C LEU A 82 -7.11 -22.49 -1.96
N ALA A 83 -7.69 -23.48 -1.29
CA ALA A 83 -7.39 -23.79 0.10
C ALA A 83 -6.87 -25.22 0.21
N TYR A 84 -5.72 -25.43 0.86
CA TYR A 84 -5.19 -26.76 1.15
C TYR A 84 -5.40 -27.11 2.61
N VAL A 85 -5.90 -28.31 2.84
CA VAL A 85 -6.23 -28.84 4.17
C VAL A 85 -5.36 -30.06 4.45
N ALA A 86 -4.56 -30.02 5.51
CA ALA A 86 -3.80 -31.17 5.99
C ALA A 86 -4.73 -32.09 6.80
N ASN A 87 -4.90 -33.32 6.33
CA ASN A 87 -5.76 -34.33 6.94
C ASN A 87 -4.90 -35.35 7.69
N THR A 88 -4.72 -35.14 8.99
CA THR A 88 -3.71 -35.83 9.81
C THR A 88 -3.94 -37.34 9.87
N THR A 89 -5.17 -37.79 10.12
CA THR A 89 -5.44 -39.23 10.33
C THR A 89 -5.49 -40.02 9.03
N SER A 90 -5.83 -39.36 7.93
CA SER A 90 -5.87 -39.98 6.60
C SER A 90 -4.56 -39.85 5.80
N ASN A 91 -3.52 -39.20 6.36
CA ASN A 91 -2.23 -38.94 5.69
C ASN A 91 -2.39 -38.30 4.30
N SER A 92 -3.35 -37.38 4.16
CA SER A 92 -3.70 -36.76 2.89
C SER A 92 -3.79 -35.24 2.98
N VAL A 93 -3.89 -34.60 1.81
CA VAL A 93 -4.17 -33.19 1.64
C VAL A 93 -5.41 -33.05 0.76
N SER A 94 -6.38 -32.26 1.18
CA SER A 94 -7.53 -31.87 0.35
C SER A 94 -7.31 -30.48 -0.22
N ALA A 95 -7.43 -30.35 -1.55
CA ALA A 95 -7.44 -29.07 -2.26
C ALA A 95 -8.89 -28.63 -2.51
N ILE A 96 -9.26 -27.47 -2.01
CA ILE A 96 -10.57 -26.86 -2.17
C ILE A 96 -10.43 -25.68 -3.13
N ARG A 97 -11.32 -25.57 -4.12
CA ARG A 97 -11.49 -24.34 -4.88
C ARG A 97 -12.37 -23.39 -4.09
N THR A 98 -11.84 -22.23 -3.72
CA THR A 98 -12.51 -21.28 -2.80
C THR A 98 -13.75 -20.66 -3.42
N ALA A 99 -13.70 -20.32 -4.71
CA ALA A 99 -14.81 -19.71 -5.44
C ALA A 99 -16.08 -20.58 -5.46
N THR A 100 -15.92 -21.90 -5.51
CA THR A 100 -17.02 -22.88 -5.55
C THR A 100 -17.22 -23.61 -4.23
N LYS A 101 -16.37 -23.38 -3.23
CA LYS A 101 -16.35 -24.08 -1.93
C LYS A 101 -16.38 -25.61 -2.07
N SER A 102 -15.64 -26.14 -3.04
CA SER A 102 -15.67 -27.56 -3.39
C SER A 102 -14.27 -28.18 -3.36
N VAL A 103 -14.14 -29.40 -2.83
CA VAL A 103 -12.91 -30.19 -2.96
C VAL A 103 -12.71 -30.57 -4.42
N ILE A 104 -11.57 -30.21 -5.00
CA ILE A 104 -11.19 -30.49 -6.39
C ILE A 104 -10.15 -31.61 -6.50
N ALA A 105 -9.42 -31.89 -5.41
CA ALA A 105 -8.50 -33.02 -5.32
C ALA A 105 -8.30 -33.44 -3.87
N THR A 106 -8.07 -34.73 -3.65
CA THR A 106 -7.53 -35.28 -2.40
C THR A 106 -6.39 -36.21 -2.76
N PHE A 107 -5.20 -35.99 -2.19
CA PHE A 107 -3.99 -36.70 -2.56
C PHE A 107 -3.11 -36.97 -1.34
N THR A 108 -2.21 -37.95 -1.42
CA THR A 108 -1.28 -38.27 -0.32
C THR A 108 -0.37 -37.09 -0.02
N SER A 109 -0.08 -36.83 1.26
CA SER A 109 0.91 -35.82 1.62
C SER A 109 2.33 -36.23 1.26
N GLY A 110 2.59 -37.51 0.97
CA GLY A 110 3.94 -38.08 0.74
C GLY A 110 4.70 -38.41 2.03
N GLY A 111 4.14 -38.10 3.20
CA GLY A 111 4.65 -38.46 4.52
C GLY A 111 3.54 -38.99 5.42
N SER A 112 3.70 -38.91 6.74
CA SER A 112 2.67 -39.30 7.71
C SER A 112 2.36 -38.21 8.72
N HIS A 113 1.10 -38.18 9.18
CA HIS A 113 0.53 -37.18 10.08
C HIS A 113 0.77 -35.74 9.60
N PRO A 114 0.24 -35.35 8.43
CA PRO A 114 0.36 -33.96 7.96
C PRO A 114 -0.29 -33.02 8.97
N ALA A 115 0.39 -31.92 9.31
CA ALA A 115 0.04 -31.09 10.46
C ALA A 115 -0.14 -29.59 10.12
N GLY A 116 0.72 -29.04 9.26
CA GLY A 116 0.74 -27.64 8.84
C GLY A 116 0.88 -27.51 7.34
N VAL A 117 0.38 -26.39 6.79
CA VAL A 117 0.40 -26.09 5.35
C VAL A 117 0.79 -24.62 5.17
N ALA A 118 1.64 -24.32 4.19
CA ALA A 118 1.93 -22.97 3.73
C ALA A 118 2.14 -22.95 2.21
N PHE A 119 1.85 -21.84 1.55
CA PHE A 119 2.16 -21.64 0.13
C PHE A 119 3.43 -20.82 -0.04
N ASN A 120 4.16 -21.04 -1.13
CA ASN A 120 5.16 -20.07 -1.56
C ASN A 120 4.47 -18.77 -1.97
N ALA A 121 5.26 -17.70 -2.06
CA ALA A 121 4.73 -16.38 -2.32
C ALA A 121 3.92 -16.34 -3.62
N LEU A 122 4.31 -17.06 -4.68
CA LEU A 122 3.58 -17.11 -5.97
C LEU A 122 2.39 -18.09 -6.00
N GLY A 123 2.14 -18.88 -4.95
CA GLY A 123 1.11 -19.93 -4.96
C GLY A 123 1.40 -21.12 -5.88
N THR A 124 2.54 -21.18 -6.56
CA THR A 124 2.96 -22.27 -7.47
C THR A 124 3.46 -23.52 -6.73
N ARG A 125 3.78 -23.37 -5.44
CA ARG A 125 4.21 -24.44 -4.55
C ARG A 125 3.48 -24.35 -3.21
N ALA A 126 3.15 -25.50 -2.64
CA ALA A 126 2.72 -25.62 -1.25
C ALA A 126 3.69 -26.50 -0.47
N PHE A 127 3.84 -26.23 0.82
CA PHE A 127 4.68 -26.95 1.74
C PHE A 127 3.82 -27.53 2.86
N VAL A 128 3.97 -28.83 3.11
CA VAL A 128 3.19 -29.55 4.13
C VAL A 128 4.13 -30.22 5.11
N THR A 129 4.00 -29.92 6.40
CA THR A 129 4.76 -30.61 7.45
C THR A 129 4.13 -31.97 7.74
N ASN A 130 4.95 -33.01 7.80
CA ASN A 130 4.53 -34.37 8.13
C ASN A 130 5.13 -34.76 9.48
N ALA A 131 4.33 -34.60 10.54
CA ALA A 131 4.79 -34.74 11.91
C ALA A 131 5.28 -36.17 12.23
N GLY A 132 4.69 -37.19 11.61
CA GLY A 132 5.02 -38.59 11.85
C GLY A 132 6.28 -39.06 11.12
N SER A 133 6.63 -38.43 9.99
CA SER A 133 7.81 -38.79 9.19
C SER A 133 8.98 -37.82 9.33
N ASN A 134 8.85 -36.73 10.08
CA ASN A 134 9.87 -35.69 10.25
C ASN A 134 10.33 -35.06 8.92
N THR A 135 9.37 -34.84 8.02
CA THR A 135 9.62 -34.29 6.67
C THR A 135 8.69 -33.14 6.34
N VAL A 136 9.12 -32.29 5.41
CA VAL A 136 8.27 -31.33 4.70
C VAL A 136 8.11 -31.78 3.26
N SER A 137 6.86 -31.92 2.82
CA SER A 137 6.54 -32.16 1.41
C SER A 137 6.43 -30.85 0.66
N THR A 138 7.10 -30.76 -0.49
CA THR A 138 6.86 -29.69 -1.47
C THR A 138 5.88 -30.22 -2.52
N ILE A 139 4.80 -29.50 -2.76
CA ILE A 139 3.71 -29.86 -3.66
C ILE A 139 3.66 -28.85 -4.81
N ASP A 140 3.59 -29.33 -6.04
CA ASP A 140 3.24 -28.54 -7.21
C ASP A 140 1.73 -28.29 -7.22
N THR A 141 1.32 -27.03 -7.16
CA THR A 141 -0.09 -26.66 -6.94
C THR A 141 -0.96 -26.77 -8.19
N ALA A 142 -0.35 -26.74 -9.38
CA ALA A 142 -1.05 -26.92 -10.64
C ALA A 142 -1.44 -28.40 -10.87
N THR A 143 -0.59 -29.33 -10.42
CA THR A 143 -0.78 -30.77 -10.63
C THR A 143 -1.24 -31.50 -9.37
N HIS A 144 -1.21 -30.86 -8.20
CA HIS A 144 -1.51 -31.46 -6.89
C HIS A 144 -0.61 -32.67 -6.58
N ARG A 145 0.67 -32.59 -6.95
CA ARG A 145 1.65 -33.67 -6.76
C ARG A 145 2.80 -33.26 -5.86
N VAL A 146 3.22 -34.18 -5.00
CA VAL A 146 4.46 -34.03 -4.23
C VAL A 146 5.64 -34.10 -5.19
N VAL A 147 6.50 -33.10 -5.17
CA VAL A 147 7.70 -32.97 -6.02
C VAL A 147 9.00 -33.06 -5.23
N ALA A 148 8.98 -32.87 -3.92
CA ALA A 148 10.13 -33.08 -3.04
C ALA A 148 9.72 -33.44 -1.61
N LEU A 149 10.60 -34.14 -0.90
CA LEU A 149 10.51 -34.42 0.53
C LEU A 149 11.82 -33.98 1.19
N THR A 150 11.72 -33.02 2.11
CA THR A 150 12.89 -32.46 2.82
C THR A 150 12.85 -32.89 4.27
N ALA A 151 13.93 -33.50 4.77
CA ALA A 151 14.06 -33.85 6.18
C ALA A 151 14.23 -32.59 7.04
N VAL A 152 13.58 -32.58 8.20
CA VAL A 152 13.65 -31.50 9.21
C VAL A 152 13.77 -32.10 10.61
N GLY A 153 13.67 -31.26 11.65
CA GLY A 153 13.66 -31.71 13.03
C GLY A 153 12.46 -32.61 13.39
N LYS A 154 12.41 -33.07 14.64
CA LYS A 154 11.44 -34.06 15.09
C LYS A 154 10.05 -33.46 15.31
N SER A 155 9.05 -34.14 14.78
CA SER A 155 7.63 -33.78 14.86
C SER A 155 7.37 -32.34 14.37
N PRO A 156 7.58 -32.07 13.07
CA PRO A 156 7.29 -30.74 12.51
C PRO A 156 5.78 -30.50 12.52
N THR A 157 5.34 -29.40 13.14
CA THR A 157 3.90 -29.10 13.31
C THR A 157 3.45 -27.85 12.58
N GLY A 158 4.14 -26.73 12.77
CA GLY A 158 3.87 -25.46 12.09
C GLY A 158 4.83 -25.22 10.93
N ILE A 159 4.35 -24.47 9.92
CA ILE A 159 5.18 -23.96 8.82
C ILE A 159 4.67 -22.59 8.38
N THR A 160 5.59 -21.67 8.10
CA THR A 160 5.29 -20.38 7.45
C THR A 160 6.33 -20.08 6.39
N VAL A 161 5.92 -19.51 5.26
CA VAL A 161 6.82 -18.90 4.28
C VAL A 161 6.89 -17.40 4.56
N ILE A 162 8.07 -16.80 4.53
CA ILE A 162 8.20 -15.34 4.70
C ILE A 162 7.74 -14.61 3.42
N PRO A 163 7.16 -13.40 3.51
CA PRO A 163 6.53 -12.72 2.36
C PRO A 163 7.42 -12.49 1.14
N ASP A 164 8.73 -12.32 1.32
CA ASP A 164 9.71 -12.24 0.22
C ASP A 164 9.82 -13.55 -0.58
N GLY A 165 9.24 -14.64 -0.06
CA GLY A 165 9.13 -15.93 -0.69
C GLY A 165 10.41 -16.76 -0.67
N THR A 166 11.50 -16.29 -0.06
CA THR A 166 12.83 -16.91 -0.16
C THR A 166 13.04 -18.06 0.83
N ARG A 167 12.36 -18.02 1.98
CA ARG A 167 12.53 -19.00 3.07
C ARG A 167 11.21 -19.49 3.65
N ALA A 168 11.23 -20.74 4.11
CA ALA A 168 10.19 -21.31 4.96
C ALA A 168 10.78 -21.64 6.33
N TYR A 169 10.01 -21.37 7.39
CA TYR A 169 10.36 -21.70 8.77
C TYR A 169 9.42 -22.79 9.27
N VAL A 170 9.97 -23.82 9.91
CA VAL A 170 9.26 -25.04 10.31
C VAL A 170 9.50 -25.30 11.79
N SER A 171 8.46 -25.31 12.61
CA SER A 171 8.60 -25.61 14.03
C SER A 171 8.66 -27.11 14.29
N ASN A 172 9.71 -27.55 14.98
CA ASN A 172 9.97 -28.94 15.31
C ASN A 172 9.67 -29.19 16.78
N THR A 173 8.43 -29.59 17.09
CA THR A 173 7.90 -29.62 18.45
C THR A 173 8.75 -30.47 19.40
N ASN A 174 9.24 -31.62 18.94
CA ASN A 174 10.02 -32.54 19.79
C ASN A 174 11.54 -32.28 19.73
N SER A 175 11.99 -31.34 18.89
CA SER A 175 13.39 -30.89 18.85
C SER A 175 13.63 -29.58 19.59
N ASN A 176 12.58 -28.81 19.91
CA ASN A 176 12.70 -27.43 20.42
C ASN A 176 13.50 -26.51 19.48
N THR A 177 13.37 -26.73 18.17
CA THR A 177 14.03 -25.94 17.12
C THR A 177 13.04 -25.48 16.07
N VAL A 178 13.45 -24.52 15.26
CA VAL A 178 12.82 -24.13 14.01
C VAL A 178 13.79 -24.38 12.86
N SER A 179 13.43 -25.26 11.93
CA SER A 179 14.21 -25.47 10.70
C SER A 179 13.92 -24.38 9.69
N VAL A 180 14.96 -23.91 9.00
CA VAL A 180 14.88 -22.94 7.91
C VAL A 180 15.10 -23.67 6.59
N LEU A 181 14.19 -23.51 5.64
CA LEU A 181 14.29 -24.09 4.30
C LEU A 181 14.39 -22.99 3.25
N ASN A 182 15.16 -23.23 2.20
CA ASN A 182 15.11 -22.43 0.98
C ASN A 182 13.92 -22.90 0.13
N THR A 183 13.01 -22.00 -0.23
CA THR A 183 11.77 -22.34 -0.94
C THR A 183 11.99 -22.69 -2.41
N THR A 184 13.04 -22.17 -3.03
CA THR A 184 13.38 -22.39 -4.44
C THR A 184 14.05 -23.75 -4.62
N THR A 185 15.06 -24.04 -3.81
CA THR A 185 15.83 -25.30 -3.89
C THR A 185 15.24 -26.41 -3.05
N THR A 186 14.30 -26.10 -2.15
CA THR A 186 13.71 -26.99 -1.14
C THR A 186 14.71 -27.51 -0.10
N ALA A 187 15.93 -26.98 -0.09
CA ALA A 187 17.00 -27.44 0.79
C ALA A 187 16.81 -26.94 2.23
N HIS A 188 17.20 -27.76 3.21
CA HIS A 188 17.41 -27.33 4.59
C HIS A 188 18.63 -26.40 4.67
N VAL A 189 18.50 -25.31 5.43
CA VAL A 189 19.47 -24.22 5.52
C VAL A 189 20.04 -24.11 6.93
N ASP A 190 19.19 -24.18 7.95
CA ASP A 190 19.59 -23.91 9.34
C ASP A 190 18.58 -24.48 10.34
N ASP A 191 18.98 -24.60 11.61
CA ASP A 191 18.11 -24.94 12.74
C ASP A 191 18.29 -23.95 13.88
N ILE A 192 17.22 -23.23 14.23
CA ILE A 192 17.24 -22.17 15.24
C ILE A 192 16.66 -22.71 16.55
N ALA A 193 17.42 -22.66 17.64
CA ALA A 193 16.92 -23.03 18.97
C ALA A 193 15.89 -22.02 19.49
N VAL A 194 14.75 -22.52 20.00
CA VAL A 194 13.63 -21.72 20.53
C VAL A 194 13.22 -22.20 21.92
N GLY A 195 12.02 -21.82 22.39
CA GLY A 195 11.46 -22.34 23.64
C GLY A 195 11.01 -23.81 23.52
N THR A 196 10.31 -24.31 24.53
CA THR A 196 9.94 -25.72 24.58
C THR A 196 8.62 -26.01 23.86
N ARG A 197 8.57 -27.12 23.14
CA ARG A 197 7.42 -27.58 22.34
C ARG A 197 6.89 -26.47 21.41
N PRO A 198 7.72 -25.97 20.48
CA PRO A 198 7.29 -24.95 19.53
C PRO A 198 6.11 -25.45 18.69
N GLY A 199 5.13 -24.57 18.49
CA GLY A 199 3.87 -24.81 17.81
C GLY A 199 3.75 -23.97 16.54
N ARG A 200 2.58 -23.36 16.30
CA ARG A 200 2.36 -22.49 15.12
C ARG A 200 3.27 -21.26 15.14
N LEU A 201 3.55 -20.74 13.95
CA LEU A 201 4.43 -19.59 13.74
C LEU A 201 3.89 -18.70 12.61
N ALA A 202 4.23 -17.42 12.66
CA ALA A 202 3.79 -16.42 11.68
C ALA A 202 4.92 -15.44 11.37
N ALA A 203 5.07 -15.08 10.09
CA ALA A 203 6.02 -14.08 9.64
C ALA A 203 5.41 -12.66 9.68
N THR A 204 6.24 -11.65 9.91
CA THR A 204 5.85 -10.25 9.74
C THR A 204 5.75 -9.89 8.24
N PRO A 205 4.84 -8.98 7.83
CA PRO A 205 4.64 -8.61 6.41
C PRO A 205 5.89 -8.09 5.68
N ASP A 206 6.83 -7.50 6.42
CA ASP A 206 8.11 -7.00 5.91
C ASP A 206 9.19 -8.08 5.75
N SER A 207 8.86 -9.35 6.02
CA SER A 207 9.78 -10.49 6.04
C SER A 207 10.92 -10.41 7.05
N SER A 208 10.94 -9.45 7.98
CA SER A 208 12.08 -9.26 8.89
C SER A 208 12.06 -10.19 10.10
N LYS A 209 10.88 -10.65 10.52
CA LYS A 209 10.72 -11.45 11.74
C LYS A 209 9.78 -12.64 11.56
N VAL A 210 10.00 -13.67 12.37
CA VAL A 210 9.10 -14.80 12.55
C VAL A 210 8.80 -14.97 14.03
N LEU A 211 7.52 -14.97 14.40
CA LEU A 211 7.03 -15.20 15.75
C LEU A 211 6.67 -16.68 15.88
N VAL A 212 7.19 -17.35 16.92
CA VAL A 212 7.04 -18.78 17.16
C VAL A 212 6.44 -18.99 18.53
N VAL A 213 5.25 -19.60 18.63
CA VAL A 213 4.67 -19.94 19.93
C VAL A 213 5.39 -21.14 20.52
N ASN A 214 5.72 -21.08 21.81
CA ASN A 214 6.34 -22.17 22.55
C ASN A 214 5.34 -22.69 23.59
N THR A 215 4.55 -23.68 23.17
CA THR A 215 3.44 -24.24 23.96
C THR A 215 3.89 -24.71 25.33
N GLY A 216 5.09 -25.28 25.41
CA GLY A 216 5.63 -25.87 26.65
C GLY A 216 6.16 -24.84 27.64
N SER A 217 6.66 -23.69 27.16
CA SER A 217 7.27 -22.66 28.02
C SER A 217 6.39 -21.43 28.24
N GLY A 218 5.25 -21.31 27.55
CA GLY A 218 4.28 -20.22 27.79
C GLY A 218 4.71 -18.87 27.19
N ASP A 219 5.56 -18.91 26.15
CA ASP A 219 6.17 -17.73 25.55
C ASP A 219 6.13 -17.77 24.02
N VAL A 220 6.52 -16.65 23.40
CA VAL A 220 6.76 -16.50 21.97
C VAL A 220 8.22 -16.16 21.74
N SER A 221 8.91 -16.93 20.91
CA SER A 221 10.24 -16.57 20.39
C SER A 221 10.10 -15.69 19.16
N VAL A 222 10.87 -14.59 19.10
CA VAL A 222 10.97 -13.71 17.94
C VAL A 222 12.29 -14.00 17.25
N LEU A 223 12.22 -14.42 16.00
CA LEU A 223 13.37 -14.74 15.17
C LEU A 223 13.61 -13.59 14.19
N ASP A 224 14.86 -13.18 14.03
CA ASP A 224 15.31 -12.30 12.95
C ASP A 224 15.66 -13.14 11.72
N THR A 225 15.05 -12.82 10.58
CA THR A 225 15.20 -13.61 9.34
C THR A 225 16.49 -13.30 8.60
N GLY A 226 17.04 -12.10 8.78
CA GLY A 226 18.32 -11.70 8.17
C GLY A 226 19.48 -12.53 8.71
N SER A 227 19.53 -12.69 10.03
CA SER A 227 20.58 -13.40 10.75
C SER A 227 20.23 -14.85 11.11
N ASN A 228 18.98 -15.29 10.96
CA ASN A 228 18.47 -16.58 11.44
C ASN A 228 18.70 -16.80 12.94
N ARG A 229 18.44 -15.78 13.76
CA ARG A 229 18.66 -15.87 15.22
C ARG A 229 17.42 -15.51 16.00
N ARG A 230 17.22 -16.17 17.14
CA ARG A 230 16.27 -15.71 18.16
C ARG A 230 16.80 -14.41 18.78
N ILE A 231 16.06 -13.33 18.59
CA ILE A 231 16.42 -11.99 19.09
C ILE A 231 15.62 -11.58 20.33
N GLN A 232 14.47 -12.23 20.59
CA GLN A 232 13.62 -11.91 21.73
C GLN A 232 12.80 -13.13 22.16
N THR A 233 12.40 -13.14 23.44
CA THR A 233 11.37 -14.02 23.99
C THR A 233 10.34 -13.17 24.72
N VAL A 234 9.04 -13.41 24.47
CA VAL A 234 7.92 -12.64 25.03
C VAL A 234 6.99 -13.58 25.78
N ALA A 235 6.81 -13.38 27.08
CA ALA A 235 5.82 -14.14 27.85
C ALA A 235 4.39 -13.71 27.47
N VAL A 236 3.47 -14.66 27.31
CA VAL A 236 2.10 -14.38 26.83
C VAL A 236 1.00 -14.96 27.71
N GLY A 237 1.13 -16.21 28.12
CA GLY A 237 0.08 -16.99 28.79
C GLY A 237 0.37 -18.50 28.74
N ALA A 238 -0.46 -19.31 29.38
CA ALA A 238 -0.30 -20.76 29.44
C ALA A 238 -0.84 -21.46 28.18
N GLY A 239 -0.08 -22.44 27.70
CA GLY A 239 -0.44 -23.24 26.52
C GLY A 239 -0.64 -22.43 25.23
N PRO A 240 0.26 -21.49 24.86
CA PRO A 240 0.11 -20.73 23.64
C PRO A 240 0.15 -21.69 22.44
N SER A 241 -0.86 -21.61 21.56
CA SER A 241 -1.13 -22.64 20.55
C SER A 241 -1.12 -22.11 19.12
N GLY A 242 -1.52 -20.85 18.92
CA GLY A 242 -1.61 -20.19 17.61
C GLY A 242 -1.06 -18.78 17.67
N VAL A 243 -0.54 -18.30 16.55
CA VAL A 243 -0.12 -16.90 16.36
C VAL A 243 -0.46 -16.43 14.95
N ALA A 244 -0.90 -15.19 14.83
CA ALA A 244 -1.05 -14.48 13.56
C ALA A 244 -0.53 -13.04 13.68
N VAL A 245 0.09 -12.52 12.63
CA VAL A 245 0.54 -11.12 12.55
C VAL A 245 -0.43 -10.36 11.64
N ALA A 246 -0.85 -9.17 12.06
CA ALA A 246 -1.76 -8.33 11.32
C ALA A 246 -1.15 -7.91 9.97
N PRO A 247 -1.96 -7.69 8.91
CA PRO A 247 -1.46 -7.33 7.59
C PRO A 247 -0.68 -6.01 7.53
N ASP A 248 -0.91 -5.10 8.48
CA ASP A 248 -0.14 -3.86 8.63
C ASP A 248 1.22 -4.06 9.35
N GLY A 249 1.42 -5.25 9.95
CA GLY A 249 2.62 -5.58 10.72
C GLY A 249 2.70 -4.89 12.09
N LEU A 250 1.64 -4.22 12.54
CA LEU A 250 1.65 -3.40 13.76
C LEU A 250 1.15 -4.15 14.99
N ARG A 251 0.48 -5.29 14.80
CA ARG A 251 0.03 -6.15 15.90
C ARG A 251 0.22 -7.63 15.57
N ALA A 252 0.36 -8.45 16.60
CA ALA A 252 0.20 -9.89 16.50
C ALA A 252 -0.77 -10.40 17.58
N TYR A 253 -1.40 -11.55 17.35
CA TYR A 253 -2.37 -12.13 18.27
C TYR A 253 -2.02 -13.59 18.54
N VAL A 254 -1.98 -13.96 19.81
CA VAL A 254 -1.55 -15.29 20.28
C VAL A 254 -2.68 -15.92 21.07
N SER A 255 -3.15 -17.12 20.70
CA SER A 255 -4.13 -17.88 21.48
C SER A 255 -3.46 -18.67 22.60
N ASN A 256 -3.96 -18.52 23.81
CA ASN A 256 -3.49 -19.24 25.00
C ASN A 256 -4.51 -20.30 25.37
N GLY A 257 -4.26 -21.53 24.91
CA GLY A 257 -5.21 -22.63 24.97
C GLY A 257 -5.58 -23.07 26.38
N ALA A 258 -4.68 -22.90 27.36
CA ALA A 258 -4.96 -23.27 28.75
C ALA A 258 -5.59 -22.14 29.57
N ASP A 259 -5.54 -20.90 29.06
CA ASP A 259 -6.06 -19.70 29.75
C ASP A 259 -7.39 -19.20 29.18
N ASP A 260 -7.86 -19.77 28.07
CA ASP A 260 -9.04 -19.31 27.33
C ASP A 260 -8.95 -17.82 26.93
N THR A 261 -7.75 -17.40 26.52
CA THR A 261 -7.47 -16.01 26.14
C THR A 261 -6.76 -15.89 24.80
N VAL A 262 -6.80 -14.67 24.25
CA VAL A 262 -5.90 -14.19 23.20
C VAL A 262 -5.09 -13.01 23.74
N THR A 263 -3.77 -13.11 23.64
CA THR A 263 -2.83 -12.01 23.94
C THR A 263 -2.53 -11.24 22.66
N ALA A 264 -2.81 -9.94 22.65
CA ALA A 264 -2.39 -9.04 21.59
C ALA A 264 -1.00 -8.48 21.91
N LEU A 265 -0.09 -8.57 20.95
CA LEU A 265 1.27 -8.05 20.99
C LEU A 265 1.37 -6.79 20.13
N ASP A 266 2.08 -5.78 20.63
CA ASP A 266 2.50 -4.62 19.86
C ASP A 266 3.77 -4.97 19.07
N THR A 267 3.70 -4.84 17.75
CA THR A 267 4.82 -5.08 16.84
C THR A 267 5.21 -3.82 16.06
N ASP A 268 4.60 -2.67 16.39
CA ASP A 268 4.86 -1.39 15.75
C ASP A 268 6.16 -0.77 16.28
N PRO A 269 7.19 -0.58 15.43
CA PRO A 269 8.43 0.07 15.85
C PRO A 269 8.25 1.55 16.21
N ALA A 270 7.11 2.18 15.86
CA ALA A 270 6.82 3.56 16.24
C ALA A 270 6.32 3.70 17.68
N THR A 271 5.78 2.63 18.27
CA THR A 271 5.23 2.64 19.64
C THR A 271 6.11 1.89 20.63
N THR A 272 6.92 0.94 20.17
CA THR A 272 7.78 0.12 21.03
C THR A 272 9.13 -0.23 20.42
N ASP A 273 10.18 -0.25 21.25
CA ASP A 273 11.54 -0.66 20.86
C ASP A 273 11.67 -2.19 20.69
N SER A 274 10.73 -2.97 21.24
CA SER A 274 10.70 -4.44 21.17
C SER A 274 9.27 -4.97 21.26
N ILE A 275 9.00 -6.20 20.79
CA ILE A 275 7.64 -6.74 20.79
C ILE A 275 7.14 -6.90 22.24
N ALA A 276 5.99 -6.35 22.56
CA ALA A 276 5.47 -6.32 23.94
C ALA A 276 3.99 -6.67 24.01
N VAL A 277 3.53 -7.17 25.16
CA VAL A 277 2.10 -7.42 25.40
C VAL A 277 1.36 -6.08 25.47
N ARG A 278 0.29 -5.96 24.68
CA ARG A 278 -0.55 -4.77 24.64
C ARG A 278 -1.83 -4.92 25.47
N TYR A 279 -2.54 -6.02 25.28
CA TYR A 279 -3.74 -6.38 26.04
C TYR A 279 -4.07 -7.87 25.89
N VAL A 280 -4.99 -8.37 26.73
CA VAL A 280 -5.45 -9.75 26.73
C VAL A 280 -6.99 -9.76 26.66
N VAL A 281 -7.56 -10.62 25.83
CA VAL A 281 -9.01 -10.76 25.62
C VAL A 281 -9.43 -12.20 25.92
N ARG A 282 -10.53 -12.39 26.65
CA ARG A 282 -11.11 -13.74 26.87
C ARG A 282 -11.89 -14.20 25.64
N VAL A 283 -11.78 -15.48 25.34
CA VAL A 283 -12.43 -16.15 24.20
C VAL A 283 -13.07 -17.46 24.65
N GLY A 284 -13.60 -18.27 23.72
CA GLY A 284 -14.14 -19.59 24.04
C GLY A 284 -13.07 -20.58 24.53
N HIS A 285 -13.51 -21.73 25.03
CA HIS A 285 -12.66 -22.73 25.68
C HIS A 285 -11.70 -23.43 24.72
N ARG A 286 -10.44 -23.53 25.17
CA ARG A 286 -9.29 -24.11 24.48
C ARG A 286 -9.07 -23.52 23.09
N PRO A 287 -8.73 -22.23 23.00
CA PRO A 287 -8.45 -21.57 21.72
C PRO A 287 -7.16 -22.15 21.10
N THR A 288 -7.22 -22.49 19.81
CA THR A 288 -6.12 -23.14 19.08
C THR A 288 -5.59 -22.28 17.95
N GLY A 289 -6.31 -22.22 16.82
CA GLY A 289 -5.89 -21.47 15.65
C GLY A 289 -6.25 -20.00 15.78
N VAL A 290 -5.44 -19.13 15.20
CA VAL A 290 -5.70 -17.69 15.09
C VAL A 290 -5.48 -17.28 13.65
N ALA A 291 -6.42 -16.52 13.08
CA ALA A 291 -6.27 -15.88 11.77
C ALA A 291 -6.86 -14.47 11.84
N ILE A 292 -6.37 -13.56 10.99
CA ILE A 292 -6.79 -12.15 10.99
C ILE A 292 -7.43 -11.86 9.65
N SER A 293 -8.54 -11.13 9.62
CA SER A 293 -9.17 -10.73 8.38
C SER A 293 -8.20 -9.94 7.52
N PRO A 294 -8.30 -10.03 6.18
CA PRO A 294 -7.34 -9.41 5.27
C PRO A 294 -7.26 -7.87 5.37
N ASP A 295 -8.33 -7.21 5.82
CA ASP A 295 -8.36 -5.77 6.17
C ASP A 295 -7.66 -5.43 7.50
N GLY A 296 -7.54 -6.41 8.41
CA GLY A 296 -7.00 -6.25 9.77
C GLY A 296 -8.06 -5.98 10.84
N ASP A 297 -9.34 -5.92 10.49
CA ASP A 297 -10.40 -5.44 11.38
C ASP A 297 -10.94 -6.51 12.34
N LYS A 298 -10.74 -7.80 12.02
CA LYS A 298 -11.26 -8.94 12.80
C LYS A 298 -10.20 -10.01 13.03
N VAL A 299 -10.18 -10.59 14.23
CA VAL A 299 -9.39 -11.77 14.57
C VAL A 299 -10.33 -12.95 14.80
N TYR A 300 -10.10 -14.05 14.09
CA TYR A 300 -10.84 -15.30 14.23
C TYR A 300 -10.02 -16.30 15.01
N VAL A 301 -10.66 -16.94 16.00
CA VAL A 301 -10.01 -17.85 16.95
C VAL A 301 -10.84 -19.11 17.08
N SER A 302 -10.31 -20.25 16.65
CA SER A 302 -11.00 -21.54 16.78
C SER A 302 -10.93 -22.04 18.23
N ASN A 303 -12.07 -22.39 18.83
CA ASN A 303 -12.19 -22.84 20.22
C ASN A 303 -12.51 -24.34 20.26
N SER A 304 -11.48 -25.18 20.38
CA SER A 304 -11.59 -26.63 20.14
C SER A 304 -12.55 -27.36 21.08
N GLU A 305 -12.73 -26.90 22.32
CA GLU A 305 -13.67 -27.50 23.29
C GLU A 305 -15.05 -26.86 23.27
N SER A 306 -15.18 -25.64 22.78
CA SER A 306 -16.49 -24.98 22.66
C SER A 306 -17.25 -25.35 21.39
N GLY A 307 -16.57 -25.86 20.35
CA GLY A 307 -17.20 -26.06 19.04
C GLY A 307 -17.58 -24.75 18.36
N THR A 308 -16.85 -23.67 18.65
CA THR A 308 -17.14 -22.33 18.14
C THR A 308 -15.87 -21.66 17.61
N THR A 309 -16.05 -20.57 16.86
CA THR A 309 -15.00 -19.61 16.54
C THR A 309 -15.31 -18.27 17.19
N SER A 310 -14.39 -17.73 17.98
CA SER A 310 -14.47 -16.36 18.50
C SER A 310 -14.05 -15.37 17.42
N VAL A 311 -14.77 -14.26 17.28
CA VAL A 311 -14.48 -13.16 16.35
C VAL A 311 -14.28 -11.89 17.17
N ILE A 312 -13.04 -11.40 17.19
CA ILE A 312 -12.62 -10.21 17.95
C ILE A 312 -12.53 -9.04 16.98
N ASP A 313 -13.25 -7.96 17.24
CA ASP A 313 -13.10 -6.69 16.54
C ASP A 313 -11.82 -5.97 17.04
N THR A 314 -10.89 -5.65 16.14
CA THR A 314 -9.54 -5.18 16.54
C THR A 314 -9.53 -3.73 17.01
N ALA A 315 -10.55 -2.95 16.67
CA ALA A 315 -10.69 -1.55 17.09
C ALA A 315 -11.32 -1.45 18.48
N THR A 316 -12.34 -2.27 18.75
CA THR A 316 -13.17 -2.20 19.96
C THR A 316 -12.86 -3.29 20.98
N THR A 317 -12.10 -4.32 20.60
CA THR A 317 -11.83 -5.55 21.38
C THR A 317 -13.08 -6.37 21.72
N ARG A 318 -14.22 -6.06 21.10
CA ARG A 318 -15.47 -6.79 21.32
C ARG A 318 -15.37 -8.18 20.73
N VAL A 319 -15.81 -9.18 21.50
CA VAL A 319 -15.86 -10.58 21.07
C VAL A 319 -17.29 -10.97 20.70
N SER A 320 -17.42 -11.68 19.58
CA SER A 320 -18.62 -12.39 19.16
C SER A 320 -18.26 -13.84 18.82
N THR A 321 -19.25 -14.71 18.60
CA THR A 321 -19.02 -16.13 18.33
C THR A 321 -19.78 -16.58 17.10
N ALA A 322 -19.17 -17.49 16.34
CA ALA A 322 -19.81 -18.22 15.24
C ALA A 322 -19.74 -19.72 15.54
N ASP A 323 -20.84 -20.43 15.32
CA ASP A 323 -20.89 -21.88 15.47
C ASP A 323 -20.17 -22.56 14.29
N VAL A 324 -19.41 -23.61 14.60
CA VAL A 324 -18.68 -24.43 13.63
C VAL A 324 -18.84 -25.91 14.00
N ASP A 325 -18.43 -26.81 13.11
CA ASP A 325 -18.51 -28.24 13.41
C ASP A 325 -17.50 -28.68 14.50
N SER A 326 -17.62 -29.94 14.93
CA SER A 326 -16.88 -30.51 16.06
C SER A 326 -15.35 -30.46 15.91
N GLY A 327 -14.68 -30.01 16.98
CA GLY A 327 -13.22 -29.98 17.11
C GLY A 327 -12.53 -28.96 16.19
N PRO A 328 -12.89 -27.67 16.21
CA PRO A 328 -12.23 -26.68 15.38
C PRO A 328 -10.76 -26.52 15.81
N THR A 329 -9.84 -26.61 14.85
CA THR A 329 -8.39 -26.58 15.09
C THR A 329 -7.71 -25.46 14.31
N GLY A 330 -7.19 -25.75 13.11
CA GLY A 330 -6.57 -24.78 12.24
C GLY A 330 -7.60 -23.85 11.59
N ILE A 331 -7.23 -22.58 11.48
CA ILE A 331 -8.04 -21.56 10.83
C ILE A 331 -7.16 -20.73 9.90
N ALA A 332 -7.69 -20.38 8.74
CA ALA A 332 -7.07 -19.44 7.82
C ALA A 332 -8.14 -18.52 7.26
N THR A 333 -7.80 -17.24 7.15
CA THR A 333 -8.58 -16.26 6.42
C THR A 333 -8.01 -16.13 5.02
N GLY A 334 -8.89 -16.03 4.04
CA GLY A 334 -8.49 -15.85 2.66
C GLY A 334 -9.52 -15.05 1.91
N VAL A 335 -9.03 -14.23 0.99
CA VAL A 335 -9.86 -13.46 0.09
C VAL A 335 -9.94 -14.22 -1.23
N PRO A 336 -11.12 -14.55 -1.77
CA PRO A 336 -11.22 -14.78 -3.20
C PRO A 336 -11.07 -13.42 -3.92
N GLN A 337 -9.85 -12.92 -4.16
CA GLN A 337 -9.57 -11.72 -5.00
C GLN A 337 -10.56 -10.52 -4.87
N THR A 338 -10.99 -10.17 -3.65
CA THR A 338 -11.88 -9.01 -3.41
C THR A 338 -11.20 -7.80 -2.75
N LEU A 339 -10.02 -7.96 -2.11
CA LEU A 339 -9.26 -6.81 -1.64
C LEU A 339 -8.64 -6.09 -2.83
N THR A 340 -8.80 -4.78 -2.85
CA THR A 340 -8.36 -3.96 -3.97
C THR A 340 -7.19 -3.08 -3.57
N ALA A 341 -6.31 -2.78 -4.53
CA ALA A 341 -5.18 -1.89 -4.31
C ALA A 341 -5.11 -0.76 -5.34
N ALA A 342 -4.61 0.39 -4.90
CA ALA A 342 -4.11 1.45 -5.77
C ALA A 342 -2.60 1.60 -5.51
N VAL A 343 -1.80 1.64 -6.58
CA VAL A 343 -0.35 1.55 -6.49
C VAL A 343 0.29 2.72 -7.20
N SER A 344 1.23 3.43 -6.55
CA SER A 344 2.08 4.42 -7.22
C SER A 344 3.50 3.90 -7.43
N LEU A 345 4.03 4.14 -8.63
CA LEU A 345 5.42 3.90 -9.01
C LEU A 345 6.03 5.21 -9.52
N GLY A 346 7.33 5.42 -9.31
CA GLY A 346 7.94 6.66 -9.75
C GLY A 346 9.17 7.10 -8.97
N ASP A 347 9.51 8.36 -9.19
CA ASP A 347 10.65 9.04 -8.60
C ASP A 347 10.31 9.76 -7.27
N SER A 348 11.19 10.66 -6.85
CA SER A 348 11.06 11.50 -5.64
C SER A 348 9.75 12.28 -5.56
N PHE A 349 9.17 12.65 -6.69
CA PHE A 349 7.99 13.52 -6.74
C PHE A 349 6.76 12.80 -6.16
N ILE A 350 6.44 11.64 -6.71
CA ILE A 350 5.32 10.80 -6.28
C ILE A 350 5.65 9.95 -5.05
N SER A 351 6.92 9.74 -4.71
CA SER A 351 7.30 9.15 -3.42
C SER A 351 6.89 10.03 -2.23
N GLY A 352 6.68 11.32 -2.49
CA GLY A 352 6.29 12.29 -1.48
C GLY A 352 7.45 12.72 -0.59
N VAL A 353 8.69 12.70 -1.09
CA VAL A 353 9.88 12.98 -0.27
C VAL A 353 9.75 14.31 0.49
N ALA A 354 9.29 15.38 -0.15
CA ALA A 354 9.10 16.67 0.52
C ALA A 354 7.83 16.78 1.39
N GLY A 355 6.96 15.75 1.40
CA GLY A 355 5.73 15.71 2.20
C GLY A 355 5.94 15.81 3.71
N ARG A 356 7.18 15.69 4.18
CA ARG A 356 7.63 16.01 5.55
C ARG A 356 7.34 17.44 5.96
N TRP A 357 7.30 18.39 5.02
CA TRP A 357 7.18 19.81 5.34
C TRP A 357 5.73 20.29 5.25
N GLN A 358 5.20 20.84 6.34
CA GLN A 358 3.91 21.54 6.39
C GLN A 358 4.04 22.95 5.81
N GLY A 359 4.31 23.05 4.51
CA GLY A 359 4.62 24.32 3.87
C GLY A 359 6.06 24.80 4.12
N ASN A 360 6.29 26.07 3.82
CA ASN A 360 7.59 26.73 3.86
C ASN A 360 7.60 27.77 5.00
N GLY A 361 8.58 27.75 5.90
CA GLY A 361 8.67 28.74 6.99
C GLY A 361 9.42 30.02 6.60
N VAL A 362 9.14 31.15 7.27
CA VAL A 362 9.98 32.36 7.14
C VAL A 362 11.40 32.08 7.64
N ARG A 363 12.41 32.61 6.95
CA ARG A 363 13.84 32.26 7.14
C ARG A 363 14.65 33.29 7.95
N GLU A 364 14.08 34.45 8.30
CA GLU A 364 14.84 35.51 8.98
C GLU A 364 15.19 35.16 10.45
N GLY A 365 16.47 35.30 10.80
CA GLY A 365 16.91 35.37 12.21
C GLY A 365 17.20 34.05 12.95
N LEU A 366 17.14 32.89 12.29
CA LEU A 366 17.20 31.59 12.98
C LEU A 366 18.53 30.84 12.80
N ARG A 367 19.03 30.23 13.88
CA ARG A 367 20.10 29.23 13.90
C ARG A 367 19.49 27.86 14.21
N GLY A 368 19.42 26.95 13.24
CA GLY A 368 18.95 25.57 13.45
C GLY A 368 18.15 25.01 12.27
N THR A 369 17.95 23.68 12.25
CA THR A 369 17.25 22.94 11.18
C THR A 369 15.71 22.99 11.28
N ASP A 370 15.17 23.62 12.32
CA ASP A 370 13.79 23.45 12.78
C ASP A 370 12.91 24.66 12.46
N VAL A 371 13.02 25.19 11.23
CA VAL A 371 12.86 26.64 11.02
C VAL A 371 11.59 27.24 11.63
N LEU A 372 10.38 26.65 11.55
CA LEU A 372 9.22 27.15 12.31
C LEU A 372 8.23 26.03 12.72
N GLY A 373 8.75 24.83 12.99
CA GLY A 373 7.90 23.67 13.27
C GLY A 373 7.03 23.25 12.08
N THR A 374 7.41 23.59 10.84
CA THR A 374 6.78 23.00 9.65
C THR A 374 7.30 21.59 9.37
N ASP A 375 8.42 21.18 9.97
CA ASP A 375 8.88 19.80 9.91
C ASP A 375 7.92 18.88 10.68
N ARG A 376 7.22 18.00 9.96
CA ARG A 376 6.28 17.02 10.53
C ARG A 376 6.99 15.83 11.21
N ALA A 377 8.32 15.75 11.13
CA ALA A 377 9.13 14.80 11.89
C ALA A 377 9.38 15.27 13.33
N VAL A 378 9.01 16.51 13.67
CA VAL A 378 9.21 17.09 14.99
C VAL A 378 8.05 16.70 15.91
N TYR A 379 8.33 16.34 17.16
CA TYR A 379 7.33 15.93 18.15
C TYR A 379 7.74 16.28 19.59
N ARG A 380 6.76 16.25 20.52
CA ARG A 380 6.95 16.55 21.96
C ARG A 380 7.66 17.89 22.21
N CYS A 381 7.18 18.95 21.57
CA CYS A 381 7.64 20.30 21.83
C CYS A 381 7.25 20.79 23.23
N GLY A 382 8.11 21.61 23.85
CA GLY A 382 7.79 22.28 25.11
C GLY A 382 6.65 23.30 25.00
N PRO A 383 6.24 23.96 26.11
CA PRO A 383 5.07 24.85 26.17
C PRO A 383 5.07 26.02 25.18
N LEU A 384 6.23 26.35 24.58
CA LEU A 384 6.42 27.43 23.60
C LEU A 384 6.69 26.92 22.17
N GLY A 385 6.56 25.62 21.90
CA GLY A 385 6.42 25.09 20.53
C GLY A 385 7.68 25.01 19.65
N THR A 386 8.81 25.65 19.97
CA THR A 386 9.97 25.69 19.05
C THR A 386 11.34 25.43 19.69
N ASN A 387 11.55 25.72 20.99
CA ASN A 387 12.90 25.71 21.59
C ASN A 387 13.33 24.38 22.25
N SER A 388 12.49 23.34 22.24
CA SER A 388 12.80 22.05 22.89
C SER A 388 12.01 20.87 22.29
N CYS A 389 12.04 20.70 20.98
CA CYS A 389 11.35 19.59 20.32
C CYS A 389 12.30 18.40 20.05
N LYS A 390 11.74 17.19 19.95
CA LYS A 390 12.44 16.01 19.42
C LYS A 390 12.21 15.92 17.91
N ASN A 391 13.14 15.33 17.18
CA ASN A 391 13.03 15.12 15.74
C ASN A 391 13.23 13.63 15.42
N ASP A 392 12.29 13.02 14.71
CA ASP A 392 12.39 11.66 14.19
C ASP A 392 11.77 11.55 12.79
N PRO A 393 12.59 11.54 11.71
CA PRO A 393 12.11 11.39 10.34
C PRO A 393 11.32 10.10 10.08
N LYS A 394 11.46 9.07 10.92
CA LYS A 394 10.67 7.84 10.80
C LYS A 394 9.19 8.08 11.06
N ILE A 395 8.81 9.15 11.75
CA ILE A 395 7.40 9.55 11.87
C ILE A 395 6.79 9.79 10.49
N VAL A 396 7.55 10.39 9.56
CA VAL A 396 7.08 10.72 8.20
C VAL A 396 7.28 9.58 7.21
N TYR A 397 8.46 8.97 7.25
CA TYR A 397 8.90 8.03 6.22
C TYR A 397 8.77 6.56 6.64
N GLY A 398 8.46 6.28 7.90
CA GLY A 398 8.49 4.94 8.46
C GLY A 398 9.84 4.26 8.22
N ARG A 399 9.79 2.97 7.88
CA ARG A 399 10.98 2.15 7.58
C ARG A 399 11.73 2.55 6.31
N SER A 400 11.08 3.27 5.41
CA SER A 400 11.73 3.76 4.19
C SER A 400 12.83 4.79 4.47
N TYR A 401 12.87 5.35 5.69
CA TYR A 401 13.98 6.16 6.15
C TYR A 401 15.30 5.37 6.31
N ASP A 402 15.22 4.08 6.66
CA ASP A 402 16.38 3.26 7.00
C ASP A 402 17.22 2.96 5.75
N ASN A 403 16.56 2.65 4.64
CA ASN A 403 17.23 2.40 3.37
C ASN A 403 17.33 3.64 2.45
N LYS A 404 16.80 4.79 2.92
CA LYS A 404 16.78 6.08 2.20
C LYS A 404 15.84 6.14 1.01
N CYS A 405 15.01 5.13 0.77
CA CYS A 405 14.00 5.15 -0.29
C CYS A 405 12.77 5.92 0.19
N LEU A 406 12.94 7.22 0.46
CA LEU A 406 12.01 8.01 1.27
C LEU A 406 10.60 8.06 0.66
N ARG A 407 9.64 7.46 1.38
CA ARG A 407 8.21 7.43 1.07
C ARG A 407 7.43 8.07 2.20
N SER A 408 6.85 9.24 1.94
CA SER A 408 6.05 9.91 2.97
C SER A 408 4.66 9.29 3.07
N TYR A 409 4.13 9.16 4.29
CA TYR A 409 2.70 8.87 4.49
C TYR A 409 1.78 9.96 3.91
N SER A 410 2.34 11.13 3.56
CA SER A 410 1.59 12.23 2.94
C SER A 410 1.63 12.20 1.42
N ALA A 411 2.33 11.24 0.80
CA ALA A 411 2.44 11.13 -0.66
C ALA A 411 1.06 11.08 -1.33
N GLN A 412 0.99 11.53 -2.59
CA GLN A 412 -0.23 11.59 -3.39
C GLN A 412 -1.15 10.38 -3.24
N ILE A 413 -0.61 9.16 -3.40
CA ILE A 413 -1.41 7.93 -3.34
C ILE A 413 -2.07 7.71 -1.97
N GLN A 414 -1.42 8.19 -0.90
CA GLN A 414 -1.94 8.11 0.47
C GLN A 414 -2.92 9.24 0.80
N ALA A 415 -2.73 10.40 0.17
CA ALA A 415 -3.60 11.56 0.31
C ALA A 415 -4.93 11.41 -0.47
N ALA A 416 -4.95 10.61 -1.54
CA ALA A 416 -6.13 10.39 -2.37
C ALA A 416 -7.20 9.54 -1.67
N ASP A 417 -8.47 9.92 -1.79
CA ASP A 417 -9.62 9.19 -1.26
C ASP A 417 -10.12 8.16 -2.28
N LEU A 418 -9.43 7.03 -2.34
CA LEU A 418 -9.69 5.98 -3.32
C LEU A 418 -10.48 4.84 -2.67
N PRO A 419 -11.57 4.33 -3.30
CA PRO A 419 -12.40 3.25 -2.78
C PRO A 419 -11.71 1.88 -2.98
N VAL A 420 -10.51 1.74 -2.42
CA VAL A 420 -9.69 0.52 -2.45
C VAL A 420 -9.29 0.12 -1.04
N THR A 421 -9.04 -1.17 -0.82
CA THR A 421 -8.60 -1.68 0.48
C THR A 421 -7.23 -1.11 0.89
N ARG A 422 -6.29 -1.03 -0.06
CA ARG A 422 -4.92 -0.56 0.22
C ARG A 422 -4.44 0.46 -0.79
N ARG A 423 -3.78 1.51 -0.28
CA ARG A 423 -3.02 2.50 -1.07
C ARG A 423 -1.54 2.24 -0.83
N ILE A 424 -0.82 1.87 -1.88
CA ILE A 424 0.55 1.36 -1.79
C ILE A 424 1.46 2.29 -2.57
N ASN A 425 2.49 2.82 -1.91
CA ASN A 425 3.51 3.63 -2.56
C ASN A 425 4.77 2.79 -2.79
N LEU A 426 5.05 2.44 -4.03
CA LEU A 426 6.28 1.74 -4.42
C LEU A 426 7.36 2.71 -4.93
N ALA A 427 6.98 3.95 -5.23
CA ALA A 427 7.90 4.98 -5.71
C ALA A 427 9.05 5.21 -4.73
N CYS A 428 10.22 5.56 -5.27
CA CYS A 428 11.43 5.70 -4.48
C CYS A 428 12.09 7.04 -4.73
N SER A 429 12.48 7.75 -3.67
CA SER A 429 13.23 8.99 -3.84
C SER A 429 14.55 8.74 -4.56
N GLY A 430 14.83 9.53 -5.60
CA GLY A 430 16.00 9.42 -6.45
C GLY A 430 15.91 8.37 -7.56
N ALA A 431 14.80 7.66 -7.71
CA ALA A 431 14.63 6.69 -8.79
C ALA A 431 14.53 7.33 -10.16
N ASP A 432 15.06 6.67 -11.18
CA ASP A 432 14.74 6.93 -12.58
C ASP A 432 13.94 5.77 -13.19
N THR A 433 13.68 5.84 -14.49
CA THR A 433 12.93 4.80 -15.21
C THR A 433 13.56 3.41 -15.10
N SER A 434 14.90 3.30 -15.01
CA SER A 434 15.58 2.01 -14.91
C SER A 434 15.28 1.31 -13.59
N ASP A 435 15.10 2.07 -12.51
CA ASP A 435 14.73 1.54 -11.18
C ASP A 435 13.29 1.04 -11.12
N ILE A 436 12.44 1.49 -12.04
CA ILE A 436 11.12 0.89 -12.25
C ILE A 436 11.26 -0.41 -13.02
N ILE A 437 12.10 -0.44 -14.06
CA ILE A 437 12.17 -1.54 -15.01
C ILE A 437 12.91 -2.76 -14.43
N ASN A 438 14.17 -2.60 -14.03
CA ASN A 438 15.05 -3.73 -13.72
C ASN A 438 16.24 -3.43 -12.79
N THR A 439 16.49 -2.18 -12.41
CA THR A 439 17.60 -1.83 -11.51
C THR A 439 17.12 -1.80 -10.05
N PRO A 440 17.75 -2.55 -9.12
CA PRO A 440 17.51 -2.38 -7.70
C PRO A 440 18.03 -1.02 -7.21
N LEU A 441 17.28 -0.35 -6.35
CA LEU A 441 17.67 0.93 -5.77
C LEU A 441 17.58 0.86 -4.25
N LYS A 442 18.60 1.38 -3.55
CA LYS A 442 18.55 1.60 -2.09
C LYS A 442 18.16 0.32 -1.32
N ASN A 443 18.78 -0.81 -1.68
CA ASN A 443 18.54 -2.14 -1.11
C ASN A 443 17.11 -2.68 -1.30
N GLU A 444 16.36 -2.14 -2.26
CA GLU A 444 15.07 -2.68 -2.68
C GLU A 444 15.14 -3.23 -4.11
N PRO A 445 14.35 -4.26 -4.44
CA PRO A 445 14.21 -4.71 -5.82
C PRO A 445 13.57 -3.62 -6.69
N PRO A 446 13.68 -3.73 -8.03
CA PRO A 446 13.03 -2.80 -8.96
C PRO A 446 11.53 -2.68 -8.67
N GLN A 447 10.96 -1.50 -8.89
CA GLN A 447 9.55 -1.26 -8.53
C GLN A 447 8.58 -2.17 -9.31
N SER A 448 8.95 -2.60 -10.52
CA SER A 448 8.18 -3.61 -11.28
C SER A 448 8.10 -4.97 -10.57
N GLN A 449 9.17 -5.42 -9.92
CA GLN A 449 9.15 -6.66 -9.14
C GLN A 449 8.30 -6.49 -7.88
N GLN A 450 8.36 -5.33 -7.23
CA GLN A 450 7.49 -5.01 -6.11
C GLN A 450 6.01 -4.98 -6.53
N LEU A 451 5.69 -4.40 -7.69
CA LEU A 451 4.34 -4.40 -8.26
C LEU A 451 3.83 -5.82 -8.53
N ALA A 452 4.69 -6.74 -8.97
CA ALA A 452 4.30 -8.13 -9.17
C ALA A 452 3.80 -8.79 -7.87
N LEU A 453 4.43 -8.46 -6.73
CA LEU A 453 4.00 -8.93 -5.41
C LEU A 453 2.65 -8.30 -5.02
N VAL A 454 2.45 -7.02 -5.30
CA VAL A 454 1.19 -6.33 -5.01
C VAL A 454 0.05 -6.86 -5.88
N ALA A 455 0.26 -7.02 -7.19
CA ALA A 455 -0.73 -7.51 -8.15
C ALA A 455 -1.17 -8.95 -7.86
N ARG A 456 -0.32 -9.70 -7.18
CA ARG A 456 -0.61 -11.04 -6.67
C ARG A 456 -1.48 -11.01 -5.41
N ASP A 457 -1.15 -10.17 -4.44
CA ASP A 457 -1.79 -10.14 -3.13
C ASP A 457 -3.11 -9.34 -3.13
N TYR A 458 -3.29 -8.44 -4.09
CA TYR A 458 -4.44 -7.56 -4.21
C TYR A 458 -4.95 -7.52 -5.63
N ARG A 459 -6.25 -7.29 -5.79
CA ARG A 459 -6.83 -6.88 -7.07
C ARG A 459 -6.52 -5.40 -7.32
N VAL A 460 -5.43 -5.12 -8.03
CA VAL A 460 -5.04 -3.75 -8.39
C VAL A 460 -6.16 -3.12 -9.24
N LYS A 461 -6.60 -1.93 -8.83
CA LYS A 461 -7.63 -1.13 -9.50
C LYS A 461 -7.06 0.11 -10.16
N LEU A 462 -5.91 0.57 -9.69
CA LEU A 462 -5.23 1.76 -10.18
C LEU A 462 -3.72 1.58 -10.08
N VAL A 463 -3.02 1.91 -11.16
CA VAL A 463 -1.57 2.12 -11.17
C VAL A 463 -1.32 3.56 -11.60
N VAL A 464 -0.56 4.31 -10.80
CA VAL A 464 -0.14 5.68 -11.10
C VAL A 464 1.37 5.69 -11.30
N LEU A 465 1.82 6.16 -12.46
CA LEU A 465 3.22 6.30 -12.80
C LEU A 465 3.58 7.77 -12.94
N ASN A 466 4.59 8.22 -12.20
CA ASN A 466 5.17 9.55 -12.36
C ASN A 466 6.70 9.44 -12.27
N VAL A 467 7.33 9.48 -13.44
CA VAL A 467 8.78 9.29 -13.62
C VAL A 467 9.25 10.07 -14.85
N GLY A 468 10.56 10.24 -15.03
CA GLY A 468 11.16 10.93 -16.16
C GLY A 468 11.85 12.25 -15.79
N GLY A 469 11.54 12.84 -14.62
CA GLY A 469 12.21 14.06 -14.15
C GLY A 469 13.72 13.90 -14.02
N ASN A 470 14.16 12.74 -13.52
CA ASN A 470 15.57 12.38 -13.41
C ASN A 470 16.22 12.07 -14.77
N ASP A 471 15.51 11.39 -15.69
CA ASP A 471 15.99 11.11 -17.05
C ASP A 471 16.25 12.39 -17.88
N ILE A 472 15.43 13.43 -17.64
CA ILE A 472 15.61 14.77 -18.24
C ILE A 472 16.87 15.46 -17.68
N GLY A 473 17.26 15.16 -16.44
CA GLY A 473 18.25 15.92 -15.69
C GLY A 473 17.68 17.20 -15.08
N PHE A 474 16.38 17.21 -14.73
CA PHE A 474 15.67 18.41 -14.27
C PHE A 474 16.32 19.04 -13.03
N ARG A 475 16.81 18.22 -12.09
CA ARG A 475 17.54 18.69 -10.91
C ARG A 475 18.73 19.57 -11.27
N ASP A 476 19.51 19.18 -12.27
CA ASP A 476 20.71 19.92 -12.68
C ASP A 476 20.36 21.24 -13.37
N ILE A 477 19.25 21.28 -14.09
CA ILE A 477 18.72 22.50 -14.71
C ILE A 477 18.35 23.51 -13.60
N ILE A 478 17.50 23.11 -12.65
CA ILE A 478 17.09 23.97 -11.53
C ILE A 478 18.29 24.43 -10.71
N LYS A 479 19.20 23.52 -10.36
CA LYS A 479 20.41 23.84 -9.61
C LYS A 479 21.28 24.85 -10.34
N SER A 480 21.42 24.73 -11.66
CA SER A 480 22.17 25.70 -12.47
C SER A 480 21.51 27.09 -12.48
N CYS A 481 20.18 27.15 -12.58
CA CYS A 481 19.44 28.42 -12.48
C CYS A 481 19.64 29.11 -11.15
N VAL A 482 19.61 28.37 -10.05
CA VAL A 482 19.89 28.91 -8.72
C VAL A 482 21.33 29.39 -8.60
N ILE A 483 22.31 28.56 -8.97
CA ILE A 483 23.74 28.92 -8.86
C ILE A 483 24.07 30.15 -9.69
N THR A 484 23.54 30.25 -10.91
CA THR A 484 23.82 31.37 -11.79
C THR A 484 23.20 32.67 -11.25
N TYR A 485 22.00 32.60 -10.64
CA TYR A 485 21.40 33.75 -9.97
C TYR A 485 22.26 34.23 -8.80
N LEU A 486 22.65 33.31 -7.91
CA LEU A 486 23.45 33.63 -6.72
C LEU A 486 24.84 34.20 -7.05
N ARG A 487 25.39 33.83 -8.21
CA ARG A 487 26.68 34.34 -8.71
C ARG A 487 26.56 35.57 -9.60
N SER A 488 25.35 36.13 -9.77
CA SER A 488 25.08 37.21 -10.73
C SER A 488 25.56 36.88 -12.16
N GLY A 489 25.46 35.60 -12.53
CA GLY A 489 25.91 35.05 -13.81
C GLY A 489 24.88 35.19 -14.94
N PRO A 490 25.19 34.63 -16.14
CA PRO A 490 24.26 34.60 -17.26
C PRO A 490 23.03 33.73 -16.96
N ARG A 491 21.92 34.00 -17.65
CA ARG A 491 20.63 33.33 -17.46
C ARG A 491 20.76 31.85 -17.81
N CYS A 492 20.31 30.96 -16.93
CA CYS A 492 20.56 29.52 -17.10
C CYS A 492 19.94 28.95 -18.37
N ARG A 493 18.83 29.54 -18.84
CA ARG A 493 18.16 29.10 -20.08
C ARG A 493 19.11 29.07 -21.28
N ALA A 494 20.05 30.01 -21.35
CA ALA A 494 20.99 30.11 -22.46
C ALA A 494 21.93 28.90 -22.54
N GLU A 495 22.25 28.30 -21.39
CA GLU A 495 23.12 27.12 -21.29
C GLU A 495 22.32 25.81 -21.29
N LYS A 496 21.15 25.79 -20.62
CA LYS A 496 20.42 24.56 -20.31
C LYS A 496 19.33 24.18 -21.31
N ALA A 497 18.90 25.06 -22.21
CA ALA A 497 17.81 24.76 -23.15
C ALA A 497 18.10 23.54 -24.06
N THR A 498 19.34 23.39 -24.55
CA THR A 498 19.74 22.24 -25.36
C THR A 498 19.78 20.96 -24.53
N ALA A 499 20.37 21.02 -23.33
CA ALA A 499 20.43 19.87 -22.43
C ALA A 499 19.04 19.38 -22.03
N PHE A 500 18.12 20.31 -21.77
CA PHE A 500 16.70 20.01 -21.52
C PHE A 500 16.06 19.28 -22.71
N THR A 501 16.22 19.81 -23.93
CA THR A 501 15.63 19.21 -25.14
C THR A 501 16.16 17.78 -25.36
N ASN A 502 17.47 17.57 -25.19
CA ASN A 502 18.07 16.24 -25.30
C ASN A 502 17.60 15.30 -24.18
N GLY A 503 17.38 15.82 -22.97
CA GLY A 503 16.84 15.06 -21.84
C GLY A 503 15.40 14.64 -22.04
N LEU A 504 14.59 15.50 -22.65
CA LEU A 504 13.20 15.22 -22.94
C LEU A 504 13.04 14.01 -23.88
N VAL A 505 13.83 13.95 -24.95
CA VAL A 505 13.83 12.81 -25.89
C VAL A 505 14.22 11.48 -25.20
N ARG A 506 15.19 11.53 -24.28
CA ARG A 506 15.57 10.34 -23.48
C ARG A 506 14.44 9.92 -22.57
N ALA A 507 13.82 10.87 -21.87
CA ALA A 507 12.73 10.60 -20.95
C ALA A 507 11.50 10.03 -21.67
N GLU A 508 11.13 10.55 -22.85
CA GLU A 508 10.05 9.98 -23.66
C GLU A 508 10.28 8.49 -23.95
N THR A 509 11.48 8.15 -24.43
CA THR A 509 11.86 6.76 -24.75
C THR A 509 11.82 5.88 -23.50
N ASN A 510 12.37 6.38 -22.40
CA ASN A 510 12.51 5.59 -21.18
C ASN A 510 11.19 5.41 -20.43
N VAL A 511 10.33 6.43 -20.40
CA VAL A 511 8.99 6.36 -19.80
C VAL A 511 8.13 5.36 -20.58
N ALA A 512 8.22 5.35 -21.91
CA ALA A 512 7.57 4.35 -22.75
C ALA A 512 7.98 2.92 -22.37
N LEU A 513 9.27 2.68 -22.11
CA LEU A 513 9.77 1.37 -21.63
C LEU A 513 9.28 1.02 -20.22
N ALA A 514 9.19 2.00 -19.33
CA ALA A 514 8.65 1.79 -17.99
C ALA A 514 7.16 1.38 -18.03
N ILE A 515 6.37 2.00 -18.91
CA ILE A 515 4.96 1.63 -19.13
C ILE A 515 4.85 0.20 -19.68
N ASP A 516 5.67 -0.15 -20.67
CA ASP A 516 5.70 -1.52 -21.21
C ASP A 516 6.01 -2.54 -20.12
N LYS A 517 6.97 -2.24 -19.24
CA LYS A 517 7.34 -3.13 -18.14
C LYS A 517 6.22 -3.28 -17.11
N VAL A 518 5.52 -2.20 -16.76
CA VAL A 518 4.36 -2.29 -15.87
C VAL A 518 3.26 -3.14 -16.51
N ARG A 519 2.96 -2.94 -17.80
CA ARG A 519 1.98 -3.77 -18.53
C ARG A 519 2.40 -5.24 -18.56
N GLU A 520 3.68 -5.53 -18.80
CA GLU A 520 4.24 -6.89 -18.77
C GLU A 520 4.00 -7.55 -17.40
N VAL A 521 4.33 -6.88 -16.30
CA VAL A 521 4.13 -7.39 -14.93
C VAL A 521 2.66 -7.64 -14.63
N MET A 522 1.79 -6.70 -14.97
CA MET A 522 0.36 -6.83 -14.74
C MET A 522 -0.25 -7.98 -15.56
N ALA A 523 0.14 -8.12 -16.82
CA ALA A 523 -0.28 -9.23 -17.67
C ALA A 523 0.23 -10.58 -17.14
N ALA A 524 1.48 -10.65 -16.67
CA ALA A 524 2.04 -11.84 -16.03
C ALA A 524 1.30 -12.21 -14.73
N ALA A 525 0.74 -11.23 -14.02
CA ALA A 525 -0.13 -11.43 -12.87
C ALA A 525 -1.59 -11.76 -13.24
N GLY A 526 -1.92 -11.89 -14.53
CA GLY A 526 -3.24 -12.30 -15.03
C GLY A 526 -4.22 -11.16 -15.29
N TYR A 527 -3.77 -9.90 -15.24
CA TYR A 527 -4.63 -8.74 -15.52
C TYR A 527 -4.78 -8.52 -17.02
N ARG A 528 -6.02 -8.27 -17.45
CA ARG A 528 -6.31 -7.62 -18.72
C ARG A 528 -6.19 -6.12 -18.55
N ARG A 529 -6.07 -5.40 -19.68
CA ARG A 529 -5.91 -3.94 -19.67
C ARG A 529 -7.06 -3.21 -18.97
N ASP A 530 -8.27 -3.75 -19.06
CA ASP A 530 -9.48 -3.14 -18.49
C ASP A 530 -9.74 -3.55 -17.02
N ASP A 531 -8.90 -4.42 -16.44
CA ASP A 531 -9.10 -4.86 -15.05
C ASP A 531 -8.64 -3.80 -14.04
N TYR A 532 -7.83 -2.81 -14.47
CA TYR A 532 -7.29 -1.71 -13.69
C TYR A 532 -7.07 -0.46 -14.56
N ARG A 533 -7.13 0.72 -13.93
CA ARG A 533 -6.75 1.99 -14.57
C ARG A 533 -5.23 2.18 -14.52
N PHE A 534 -4.63 2.63 -15.61
CA PHE A 534 -3.19 2.92 -15.66
C PHE A 534 -2.99 4.36 -16.07
N VAL A 535 -2.49 5.17 -15.14
CA VAL A 535 -2.36 6.61 -15.27
C VAL A 535 -0.88 7.00 -15.34
N LEU A 536 -0.49 7.72 -16.39
CA LEU A 536 0.76 8.48 -16.45
C LEU A 536 0.48 9.92 -16.03
N GLN A 537 1.27 10.46 -15.11
CA GLN A 537 1.09 11.81 -14.60
C GLN A 537 2.24 12.76 -14.97
N SER A 538 1.92 14.02 -15.27
CA SER A 538 2.89 15.10 -15.49
C SER A 538 3.44 15.70 -14.17
N TYR A 539 4.06 16.88 -14.23
CA TYR A 539 4.60 17.59 -13.06
C TYR A 539 4.02 19.02 -13.01
N PRO A 540 3.60 19.52 -11.82
CA PRO A 540 3.22 20.92 -11.64
C PRO A 540 4.45 21.83 -11.72
N SER A 541 4.22 23.09 -12.06
CA SER A 541 5.29 24.09 -11.99
C SER A 541 5.62 24.46 -10.54
N PRO A 542 6.90 24.38 -10.10
CA PRO A 542 7.28 24.71 -8.73
C PRO A 542 7.49 26.21 -8.51
N VAL A 543 7.63 27.00 -9.58
CA VAL A 543 7.85 28.45 -9.55
C VAL A 543 6.84 29.16 -10.46
N PRO A 544 6.37 30.36 -10.08
CA PRO A 544 5.45 31.11 -10.92
C PRO A 544 6.25 31.86 -12.01
N THR A 545 5.55 32.55 -12.91
CA THR A 545 6.21 33.50 -13.83
C THR A 545 6.93 34.61 -13.05
N GLY A 546 7.94 35.23 -13.66
CA GLY A 546 8.73 36.28 -13.01
C GLY A 546 7.89 37.46 -12.53
N ALA A 547 6.80 37.78 -13.23
CA ALA A 547 5.85 38.82 -12.83
C ALA A 547 5.05 38.48 -11.56
N GLN A 548 4.94 37.20 -11.22
CA GLN A 548 4.18 36.67 -10.08
C GLN A 548 5.06 36.29 -8.88
N ILE A 549 6.37 36.46 -8.98
CA ILE A 549 7.28 36.30 -7.84
C ILE A 549 7.12 37.49 -6.88
N ARG A 550 6.89 37.19 -5.59
CA ARG A 550 6.67 38.13 -4.49
C ARG A 550 7.84 39.09 -4.28
N TYR A 551 9.06 38.59 -4.41
CA TYR A 551 10.30 39.34 -4.19
C TYR A 551 10.85 39.91 -5.51
N PRO A 552 11.13 41.22 -5.61
CA PRO A 552 11.71 41.83 -6.80
C PRO A 552 13.06 41.20 -7.17
N GLU A 553 13.35 41.05 -8.48
CA GLU A 553 14.62 40.46 -8.95
C GLU A 553 15.86 41.24 -8.46
N ALA A 554 15.75 42.57 -8.38
CA ALA A 554 16.81 43.44 -7.88
C ALA A 554 17.10 43.26 -6.37
N ASN A 555 16.16 42.69 -5.62
CA ASN A 555 16.33 42.38 -4.21
C ASN A 555 16.78 40.91 -4.04
N GLY A 556 18.03 40.66 -4.40
CA GLY A 556 18.59 39.30 -4.36
C GLY A 556 18.73 38.73 -2.96
N TYR A 557 18.84 39.58 -1.94
CA TYR A 557 18.85 39.13 -0.55
C TYR A 557 17.50 38.54 -0.18
N ASP A 558 16.39 39.29 -0.28
CA ASP A 558 15.08 38.78 0.14
C ASP A 558 14.61 37.61 -0.73
N ARG A 559 14.86 37.68 -2.05
CA ARG A 559 14.47 36.61 -2.98
C ARG A 559 15.15 35.28 -2.65
N TYR A 560 16.39 35.31 -2.16
CA TYR A 560 17.12 34.10 -1.73
C TYR A 560 16.90 33.75 -0.26
N GLN A 561 17.26 34.67 0.63
CA GLN A 561 17.32 34.45 2.08
C GLN A 561 15.94 34.31 2.68
N VAL A 562 14.96 35.11 2.27
CA VAL A 562 13.61 35.09 2.84
C VAL A 562 12.71 34.17 2.03
N GLY A 563 12.66 34.35 0.71
CA GLY A 563 11.75 33.64 -0.18
C GLY A 563 12.18 32.25 -0.60
N GLY A 564 13.48 31.95 -0.64
CA GLY A 564 13.97 30.67 -1.14
C GLY A 564 13.64 30.42 -2.63
N CYS A 565 13.59 31.47 -3.46
CA CYS A 565 13.38 31.39 -4.90
C CYS A 565 14.43 32.19 -5.70
N PRO A 566 15.74 31.93 -5.51
CA PRO A 566 16.84 32.62 -6.19
C PRO A 566 16.90 32.29 -7.70
N VAL A 567 15.96 32.81 -8.50
CA VAL A 567 15.92 32.64 -9.96
C VAL A 567 15.67 33.97 -10.64
N TYR A 568 16.23 34.14 -11.85
CA TYR A 568 15.91 35.28 -12.70
C TYR A 568 14.47 35.14 -13.22
N ASN A 569 13.76 36.27 -13.37
CA ASN A 569 12.42 36.33 -13.93
C ASN A 569 12.35 35.65 -15.30
N SER A 570 13.33 35.91 -16.17
CA SER A 570 13.38 35.31 -17.50
C SER A 570 13.63 33.80 -17.51
N ASP A 571 14.27 33.27 -16.47
CA ASP A 571 14.48 31.83 -16.29
C ASP A 571 13.23 31.19 -15.66
N ALA A 572 12.58 31.86 -14.71
CA ALA A 572 11.29 31.44 -14.17
C ALA A 572 10.20 31.40 -15.25
N ASP A 573 10.13 32.41 -16.12
CA ASP A 573 9.23 32.45 -17.28
C ASP A 573 9.52 31.30 -18.26
N TRP A 574 10.80 30.99 -18.49
CA TRP A 574 11.18 29.86 -19.33
C TRP A 574 10.75 28.53 -18.70
N VAL A 575 10.94 28.34 -17.40
CA VAL A 575 10.49 27.13 -16.71
C VAL A 575 8.97 26.99 -16.76
N ARG A 576 8.23 28.03 -16.37
CA ARG A 576 6.76 28.00 -16.29
C ARG A 576 6.09 27.88 -17.65
N ASN A 577 6.58 28.60 -18.66
CA ASN A 577 5.91 28.72 -19.96
C ASN A 577 6.48 27.80 -21.05
N VAL A 578 7.65 27.19 -20.84
CA VAL A 578 8.29 26.34 -21.86
C VAL A 578 8.64 24.97 -21.31
N VAL A 579 9.42 24.90 -20.22
CA VAL A 579 9.93 23.61 -19.71
C VAL A 579 8.80 22.72 -19.23
N VAL A 580 7.97 23.21 -18.31
CA VAL A 580 6.88 22.42 -17.72
C VAL A 580 5.83 22.01 -18.77
N PRO A 581 5.34 22.91 -19.65
CA PRO A 581 4.45 22.51 -20.74
C PRO A 581 5.06 21.44 -21.65
N LYS A 582 6.33 21.59 -22.07
CA LYS A 582 6.98 20.57 -22.91
C LYS A 582 7.11 19.21 -22.24
N ILE A 583 7.39 19.17 -20.93
CA ILE A 583 7.41 17.90 -20.19
C ILE A 583 6.02 17.25 -20.22
N ALA A 584 4.98 18.02 -19.94
CA ALA A 584 3.62 17.51 -19.92
C ALA A 584 3.18 17.05 -21.33
N ASP A 585 3.42 17.84 -22.38
CA ASP A 585 3.09 17.49 -23.77
C ASP A 585 3.84 16.21 -24.24
N SER A 586 5.11 16.06 -23.85
CA SER A 586 5.88 14.86 -24.15
C SER A 586 5.37 13.61 -23.43
N LEU A 587 4.96 13.75 -22.16
CA LEU A 587 4.38 12.63 -21.40
C LEU A 587 2.99 12.28 -21.90
N GLU A 588 2.18 13.27 -22.28
CA GLU A 588 0.89 13.07 -22.94
C GLU A 588 1.05 12.27 -24.24
N TYR A 589 2.01 12.67 -25.09
CA TYR A 589 2.33 11.94 -26.29
C TYR A 589 2.71 10.48 -26.00
N VAL A 590 3.52 10.21 -24.97
CA VAL A 590 3.86 8.83 -24.58
C VAL A 590 2.64 8.07 -24.06
N ALA A 591 1.76 8.73 -23.28
CA ALA A 591 0.54 8.12 -22.77
C ALA A 591 -0.38 7.66 -23.91
N ASP A 592 -0.59 8.51 -24.90
CA ASP A 592 -1.38 8.21 -26.10
C ASP A 592 -0.78 7.05 -26.89
N GLN A 593 0.54 7.07 -27.14
CA GLN A 593 1.22 5.98 -27.87
C GLN A 593 1.16 4.65 -27.14
N LYS A 594 1.06 4.67 -25.81
CA LYS A 594 1.04 3.47 -24.96
C LYS A 594 -0.35 3.06 -24.49
N GLU A 595 -1.39 3.80 -24.91
CA GLU A 595 -2.77 3.57 -24.51
C GLU A 595 -2.88 3.44 -22.97
N VAL A 596 -2.36 4.47 -22.29
CA VAL A 596 -2.55 4.69 -20.85
C VAL A 596 -3.19 6.06 -20.66
N GLU A 597 -3.92 6.22 -19.56
CA GLU A 597 -4.61 7.47 -19.26
C GLU A 597 -3.60 8.55 -18.82
N PHE A 598 -3.86 9.82 -19.13
CA PHE A 598 -2.96 10.92 -18.77
C PHE A 598 -3.60 11.89 -17.77
N LEU A 599 -2.89 12.14 -16.67
CA LEU A 599 -3.24 13.15 -15.68
C LEU A 599 -2.23 14.29 -15.71
N ASP A 600 -2.64 15.40 -16.29
CA ASP A 600 -1.84 16.60 -16.37
C ASP A 600 -2.04 17.49 -15.14
N VAL A 601 -0.97 17.73 -14.41
CA VAL A 601 -0.97 18.56 -13.19
C VAL A 601 -0.14 19.84 -13.37
N ARG A 602 0.22 20.22 -14.61
CA ARG A 602 1.13 21.36 -14.87
C ARG A 602 0.72 22.67 -14.18
N ASP A 603 -0.59 22.90 -14.07
CA ASP A 603 -1.18 24.12 -13.52
C ASP A 603 -1.76 23.96 -12.11
N LEU A 604 -1.63 22.77 -11.51
CA LEU A 604 -2.22 22.47 -10.21
C LEU A 604 -1.72 23.43 -9.10
N PHE A 605 -0.46 23.87 -9.18
CA PHE A 605 0.15 24.73 -8.15
C PHE A 605 -0.03 26.22 -8.42
N SER A 606 -0.81 26.62 -9.44
CA SER A 606 -0.98 28.02 -9.81
C SER A 606 -1.43 28.88 -8.62
N GLY A 607 -0.63 29.88 -8.26
CA GLY A 607 -0.83 30.76 -7.12
C GLY A 607 -0.32 30.22 -5.78
N HIS A 608 0.21 29.00 -5.75
CA HIS A 608 0.84 28.34 -4.59
C HIS A 608 2.28 27.89 -4.87
N GLU A 609 2.85 28.27 -6.01
CA GLU A 609 4.26 28.04 -6.31
C GLU A 609 5.17 28.78 -5.31
N VAL A 610 6.44 28.39 -5.25
CA VAL A 610 7.41 29.04 -4.36
C VAL A 610 7.51 30.53 -4.69
N CYS A 611 7.35 31.39 -3.68
CA CYS A 611 7.31 32.83 -3.82
C CYS A 611 6.15 33.39 -4.66
N ALA A 612 5.07 32.65 -4.92
CA ALA A 612 3.89 33.24 -5.54
C ALA A 612 3.34 34.40 -4.68
N LYS A 613 2.91 35.48 -5.32
CA LYS A 613 2.30 36.65 -4.67
C LYS A 613 1.03 36.32 -3.88
N SER A 614 0.31 35.29 -4.31
CA SER A 614 -0.91 34.79 -3.67
C SER A 614 -0.66 33.75 -2.58
N ALA A 615 0.58 33.32 -2.39
CA ALA A 615 0.98 32.39 -1.35
C ALA A 615 1.67 33.12 -0.19
N GLU A 616 1.73 32.45 0.96
CA GLU A 616 2.33 32.94 2.19
C GLU A 616 3.24 31.85 2.80
N GLN A 617 4.27 32.29 3.53
CA GLN A 617 5.17 31.41 4.31
C GLN A 617 4.68 31.34 5.76
N ALA A 618 4.91 30.20 6.41
CA ALA A 618 4.47 29.94 7.77
C ALA A 618 5.24 30.83 8.74
N THR A 619 4.54 31.44 9.70
CA THR A 619 5.10 32.26 10.79
C THR A 619 5.27 31.43 12.09
N ASP A 620 5.79 32.03 13.16
CA ASP A 620 5.91 31.39 14.50
C ASP A 620 4.58 30.83 15.04
N TYR A 621 3.44 31.34 14.55
CA TYR A 621 2.10 30.93 14.96
C TYR A 621 1.49 29.86 14.06
N ASP A 622 2.15 29.53 12.94
CA ASP A 622 1.75 28.56 11.93
C ASP A 622 2.72 27.37 11.90
N ASN A 623 2.38 26.30 12.62
CA ASN A 623 3.22 25.09 12.66
C ASN A 623 2.42 23.83 12.39
N HIS A 624 3.08 22.68 12.24
CA HIS A 624 2.40 21.43 11.91
C HIS A 624 1.42 20.95 13.00
N LEU A 625 1.54 21.42 14.24
CA LEU A 625 0.61 21.13 15.33
C LEU A 625 -0.61 22.06 15.31
N LYS A 626 -0.47 23.28 14.74
CA LYS A 626 -1.51 24.30 14.60
C LYS A 626 -1.44 24.96 13.22
N PRO A 627 -1.77 24.24 12.13
CA PRO A 627 -1.63 24.78 10.78
C PRO A 627 -2.74 25.80 10.49
N GLN A 628 -2.41 27.10 10.41
CA GLN A 628 -3.40 28.15 10.09
C GLN A 628 -3.30 28.67 8.65
N LEU A 629 -2.16 28.52 7.98
CA LEU A 629 -2.00 28.94 6.58
C LEU A 629 -2.94 28.28 5.59
N GLY A 630 -3.27 27.00 5.79
CA GLY A 630 -4.23 26.24 4.99
C GLY A 630 -4.18 26.52 3.48
N ASP A 631 -5.14 27.31 3.01
CA ASP A 631 -5.38 27.65 1.62
C ASP A 631 -4.43 28.69 1.03
N LYS A 632 -3.55 29.32 1.83
CA LYS A 632 -2.55 30.28 1.37
C LYS A 632 -1.12 29.75 1.37
N ALA A 633 -0.89 28.54 1.86
CA ALA A 633 0.46 27.99 1.94
C ALA A 633 1.11 27.83 0.56
N GLU A 634 2.43 27.98 0.48
CA GLU A 634 3.22 27.48 -0.66
C GLU A 634 3.14 25.94 -0.71
N TRP A 635 3.04 25.35 -1.90
CA TRP A 635 2.81 23.91 -2.09
C TRP A 635 4.04 23.14 -2.58
N ALA A 636 5.07 23.86 -3.03
CA ALA A 636 6.38 23.31 -3.37
C ALA A 636 7.44 23.77 -2.37
N ARG A 637 8.51 22.98 -2.23
CA ARG A 637 9.67 23.34 -1.41
C ARG A 637 10.54 24.39 -2.09
N PHE A 638 11.22 25.17 -1.26
CA PHE A 638 12.22 26.15 -1.66
C PHE A 638 13.22 25.63 -2.70
N LEU A 639 13.83 26.56 -3.43
CA LEU A 639 14.89 26.34 -4.40
C LEU A 639 16.25 26.52 -3.70
N ASP A 640 16.68 25.52 -2.94
CA ASP A 640 17.95 25.55 -2.22
C ASP A 640 19.08 24.92 -3.06
N ALA A 641 20.21 25.62 -3.20
CA ALA A 641 21.41 25.10 -3.85
C ALA A 641 22.71 25.35 -3.07
N THR A 642 22.61 25.88 -1.84
CA THR A 642 23.77 26.07 -0.96
C THR A 642 23.47 25.56 0.45
N PRO A 643 24.47 25.10 1.21
CA PRO A 643 24.28 24.54 2.54
C PRO A 643 24.03 25.60 3.63
N PHE A 644 24.00 26.90 3.28
CA PHE A 644 24.05 27.99 4.26
C PHE A 644 22.68 28.50 4.72
N VAL A 645 21.63 28.24 3.93
CA VAL A 645 20.24 28.65 4.23
C VAL A 645 19.32 27.56 3.70
N ASN A 646 18.95 26.61 4.55
CA ASN A 646 18.09 25.50 4.14
C ASN A 646 17.07 25.14 5.22
N GLN A 647 15.97 24.59 4.77
CA GLN A 647 15.02 23.89 5.61
C GLN A 647 14.95 22.47 5.04
N GLY A 648 15.78 21.55 5.55
CA GLY A 648 15.90 20.20 4.99
C GLY A 648 16.97 20.01 3.92
N ASP A 649 16.92 18.86 3.26
CA ASP A 649 17.92 18.43 2.30
C ASP A 649 17.70 19.09 0.94
N THR A 650 18.78 19.42 0.23
CA THR A 650 18.69 20.06 -1.09
C THR A 650 17.95 19.19 -2.11
N ASP A 651 17.96 17.87 -1.93
CA ASP A 651 17.24 16.92 -2.78
C ASP A 651 15.71 16.99 -2.61
N GLU A 652 15.20 17.68 -1.57
CA GLU A 652 13.77 17.94 -1.36
C GLU A 652 13.31 19.23 -2.07
N SER A 653 14.23 20.05 -2.58
CA SER A 653 13.93 21.32 -3.26
C SER A 653 12.97 21.10 -4.43
N VAL A 654 12.07 22.05 -4.68
CA VAL A 654 11.03 22.03 -5.74
C VAL A 654 10.05 20.86 -5.74
N HIS A 655 10.16 19.92 -4.80
CA HIS A 655 9.18 18.84 -4.66
C HIS A 655 7.95 19.31 -3.88
N PRO A 656 6.80 18.64 -4.03
CA PRO A 656 5.59 19.00 -3.31
C PRO A 656 5.76 18.75 -1.83
N ASN A 657 5.48 19.78 -1.04
CA ASN A 657 5.37 19.66 0.39
C ASN A 657 4.01 19.03 0.77
N TYR A 658 3.67 18.96 2.06
CA TYR A 658 2.42 18.35 2.53
C TYR A 658 1.18 18.86 1.77
N TYR A 659 1.02 20.18 1.61
CA TYR A 659 -0.15 20.75 0.94
C TYR A 659 -0.15 20.43 -0.56
N GLY A 660 1.00 20.46 -1.21
CA GLY A 660 1.12 20.05 -2.61
C GLY A 660 0.76 18.58 -2.83
N GLN A 661 1.16 17.69 -1.91
CA GLN A 661 0.76 16.28 -1.97
C GLN A 661 -0.74 16.08 -1.72
N GLN A 662 -1.37 16.89 -0.85
CA GLN A 662 -2.82 16.89 -0.69
C GLN A 662 -3.54 17.32 -1.97
N ALA A 663 -3.02 18.33 -2.68
CA ALA A 663 -3.58 18.77 -3.96
C ALA A 663 -3.46 17.69 -5.04
N LEU A 664 -2.30 17.03 -5.14
CA LEU A 664 -2.11 15.88 -6.02
C LEU A 664 -3.06 14.72 -5.67
N GLY A 665 -3.29 14.46 -4.38
CA GLY A 665 -4.24 13.47 -3.91
C GLY A 665 -5.69 13.80 -4.29
N ALA A 666 -6.10 15.06 -4.16
CA ALA A 666 -7.42 15.53 -4.58
C ALA A 666 -7.61 15.40 -6.10
N CYS A 667 -6.60 15.73 -6.90
CA CYS A 667 -6.62 15.50 -8.35
C CYS A 667 -6.79 14.01 -8.69
N LEU A 668 -6.01 13.14 -8.05
CA LEU A 668 -6.10 11.70 -8.30
C LEU A 668 -7.46 11.13 -7.89
N THR A 669 -8.04 11.64 -6.81
CA THR A 669 -9.39 11.29 -6.34
C THR A 669 -10.43 11.65 -7.40
N ALA A 670 -10.46 12.92 -7.80
CA ALA A 670 -11.39 13.40 -8.82
C ALA A 670 -11.20 12.64 -10.15
N PHE A 671 -9.96 12.30 -10.50
CA PHE A 671 -9.64 11.59 -11.72
C PHE A 671 -10.12 10.15 -11.66
N TYR A 672 -9.98 9.50 -10.50
CA TYR A 672 -10.46 8.15 -10.26
C TYR A 672 -12.00 8.06 -10.33
N GLU A 673 -12.70 9.06 -9.80
CA GLU A 673 -14.16 9.14 -9.80
C GLU A 673 -14.76 9.47 -11.17
N TYR A 674 -13.97 10.06 -12.07
CA TYR A 674 -14.42 10.39 -13.41
C TYR A 674 -14.75 9.11 -14.22
N SER A 675 -15.93 9.12 -14.84
CA SER A 675 -16.51 7.96 -15.56
C SER A 675 -16.84 8.24 -17.03
N GLY A 676 -16.31 9.33 -17.62
CA GLY A 676 -16.56 9.66 -19.02
C GLY A 676 -15.56 9.02 -19.99
N ASP A 677 -15.80 9.17 -21.29
CA ASP A 677 -15.09 8.41 -22.34
C ASP A 677 -13.67 8.92 -22.65
N LYS A 678 -13.27 10.08 -22.11
CA LYS A 678 -11.96 10.70 -22.35
C LYS A 678 -10.90 10.23 -21.36
N TRP A 679 -9.69 9.98 -21.88
CA TRP A 679 -8.57 9.38 -21.13
C TRP A 679 -7.64 10.42 -20.50
N ASN A 680 -7.62 11.65 -21.04
CA ASN A 680 -6.66 12.69 -20.68
C ASN A 680 -7.35 13.87 -19.97
N HIS A 681 -6.80 14.31 -18.84
CA HIS A 681 -7.36 15.40 -18.05
C HIS A 681 -6.30 16.36 -17.53
N LEU A 682 -6.62 17.65 -17.55
CA LEU A 682 -5.89 18.70 -16.87
C LEU A 682 -6.52 18.96 -15.49
N CYS A 683 -5.72 18.86 -14.44
CA CYS A 683 -6.11 19.20 -13.09
C CYS A 683 -5.60 20.58 -12.68
N ARG A 684 -6.52 21.43 -12.19
CA ARG A 684 -6.22 22.77 -11.69
C ARG A 684 -6.74 22.93 -10.27
N ASN A 685 -6.08 23.77 -9.48
CA ASN A 685 -6.63 24.17 -8.19
C ASN A 685 -7.78 25.18 -8.37
N VAL A 686 -8.55 25.37 -7.30
CA VAL A 686 -9.50 26.49 -7.20
C VAL A 686 -8.87 27.61 -6.36
N PRO A 687 -8.64 28.81 -6.94
CA PRO A 687 -8.00 29.92 -6.23
C PRO A 687 -8.71 30.24 -4.90
N GLY A 688 -7.94 30.31 -3.81
CA GLY A 688 -8.45 30.64 -2.47
C GLY A 688 -9.34 29.58 -1.81
N LYS A 689 -9.34 28.34 -2.30
CA LYS A 689 -10.07 27.22 -1.68
C LYS A 689 -9.16 26.16 -1.07
N GLY A 690 -7.85 26.27 -1.25
CA GLY A 690 -6.85 25.37 -0.66
C GLY A 690 -6.77 23.98 -1.31
N ALA A 691 -5.85 23.17 -0.81
CA ALA A 691 -5.34 21.98 -1.50
C ALA A 691 -6.38 20.88 -1.79
N LYS A 692 -7.52 20.84 -1.09
CA LYS A 692 -8.55 19.81 -1.33
C LYS A 692 -9.55 20.16 -2.42
N HIS A 693 -9.48 21.37 -2.99
CA HIS A 693 -10.44 21.85 -3.99
C HIS A 693 -9.76 21.98 -5.34
N VAL A 694 -10.12 21.08 -6.25
CA VAL A 694 -9.55 21.00 -7.59
C VAL A 694 -10.66 20.90 -8.64
N VAL A 695 -10.32 21.22 -9.88
CA VAL A 695 -11.15 21.06 -11.06
C VAL A 695 -10.41 20.17 -12.04
N LEU A 696 -11.13 19.23 -12.66
CA LEU A 696 -10.66 18.45 -13.79
C LEU A 696 -11.30 18.96 -15.06
N ASP A 697 -10.46 19.41 -15.99
CA ASP A 697 -10.85 19.77 -17.34
C ASP A 697 -10.42 18.66 -18.29
N GLN A 698 -11.27 18.35 -19.26
CA GLN A 698 -10.91 17.44 -20.34
C GLN A 698 -9.91 18.12 -21.28
N ILE A 699 -8.91 17.37 -21.72
CA ILE A 699 -8.01 17.77 -22.80
C ILE A 699 -8.20 16.82 -24.00
N ASP A 700 -7.84 17.29 -25.19
CA ASP A 700 -8.14 16.64 -26.47
C ASP A 700 -7.01 15.75 -26.95
#